data_AF-A0A4V3R9T0-F1
#
_entry.id   AF-A0A4V3R9T0-F1
#
_cell.length_a   1.000
_cell.length_b   1.000
_cell.length_c   1.000
_cell.angle_alpha   90.00
_cell.angle_beta   90.00
_cell.angle_gamma   90.00
#
_symmetry.space_group_name_H-M   'P 1'
#
loop_
_entity.id
_entity.type
_entity.pdbx_description
1 polymer ?
#
loop_
_entity_poly.entity_id
_entity_poly.type
_entity_poly.pdbx_seq_one_letter_code
_entity_poly.pdbx_strand_id
1 'polypeptide(L)'
;MGVKELSGTVTVREGNLCAHEWADGICSKCHREAEASVTVDGETEYYLFFNEACAEAGAATKTAVLTVLKDVSYDTTEPLVLQASKYVVLKGEGHTVSGRSLAVMGGMWEIRDIHLPNTLYIMGNSSVVLNGCVVDVLDSYDETQMGTERGTALYISSDDRSANINNCTLRGVFYGIFVERSINVVIGGGTTAAATLEGRSGNDDPDTPCAGLYMPGNDRSSVTLNGGTFSGDKAAILIDSGSGSGSKTVGDLLGYKCAYFDGDGALITGKRGEYMLERAVTVKDCTHEEVSDNGDGTHNINCDGCGIHQSDMPHAARNVYVVSEGNKSAEYTSSCQDCGAQTDSPWTAEITEDFTVPYGQTSDKELKVTVAPGGEALEGYWCKDGVELGDGDVYALPGDLEIGEYEYVFHAKVSWSVELHVTVTVEPKTVIPVITGSAAKVYDGTAAYDGAGLSLSLDGVLEADRSGVTVSASYAFDSADAGENKTITATITELSGDKAERYVLASNTAAIKGKIEKAGQAAPGAPTALDTNIRDTSITLTAAGDNFQYSRDGEHWQDSPEFTGLSPDTAYTFYARVKEDANHNASPASGAASFTTKKSAPGGTGNSGTGGAGNVSVPKEEQEKNAAALTGKLKISQSGKKISVSWGKVAGADGYDIYVQYSDRKFTEKSITSIKNGKAGKATVQKVNGKALDLKKSYKAYVLAYRMADGRKVTLGESMTVYAAGKNNKKYTNAKAVKVKKSSYRLKKGKTAKIKASVILADKKKKQLSNVGARPFRYISTNKKVATVSASGKIKAAGKGKCLIYVCARNGYAKKIRVTVK
;
A
#
# COMPACT_ATOMS: atom_id res chain seq x y z
N MET A 1 -31.03 27.55 1.04
CA MET A 1 -30.47 26.51 0.14
C MET A 1 -29.06 26.24 0.66
N GLY A 2 -28.64 25.08 1.16
CA GLY A 2 -28.96 23.72 0.74
C GLY A 2 -27.74 23.02 0.14
N VAL A 3 -26.52 23.24 0.67
CA VAL A 3 -25.29 22.49 0.36
C VAL A 3 -24.50 22.37 1.68
N LYS A 4 -23.99 21.18 2.00
CA LYS A 4 -23.31 20.87 3.28
C LYS A 4 -21.86 20.38 3.14
N GLU A 5 -21.29 20.38 1.94
CA GLU A 5 -19.87 20.12 1.69
C GLU A 5 -19.43 20.80 0.39
N LEU A 6 -18.34 21.56 0.46
CA LEU A 6 -17.47 21.88 -0.68
C LEU A 6 -16.21 21.03 -0.48
N SER A 7 -15.85 20.22 -1.47
CA SER A 7 -14.58 19.47 -1.47
C SER A 7 -13.53 20.32 -2.18
N GLY A 8 -12.48 20.66 -1.45
CA GLY A 8 -11.44 21.61 -1.83
C GLY A 8 -11.21 22.61 -0.69
N THR A 9 -9.96 22.97 -0.42
CA THR A 9 -9.57 23.92 0.62
C THR A 9 -10.14 25.30 0.28
N VAL A 10 -11.32 25.64 0.81
CA VAL A 10 -11.85 27.01 0.75
C VAL A 10 -11.45 27.68 2.06
N THR A 11 -10.38 28.46 2.03
CA THR A 11 -9.96 29.23 3.19
C THR A 11 -10.57 30.62 3.10
N VAL A 12 -11.76 30.78 3.67
CA VAL A 12 -12.32 32.11 3.90
C VAL A 12 -11.59 32.73 5.09
N ARG A 13 -11.02 33.92 4.91
CA ARG A 13 -10.33 34.65 5.98
C ARG A 13 -10.86 36.07 6.05
N GLU A 14 -10.94 36.59 7.28
CA GLU A 14 -11.40 37.94 7.56
C GLU A 14 -10.49 38.95 6.83
N GLY A 15 -11.07 39.76 5.94
CA GLY A 15 -10.35 40.90 5.37
C GLY A 15 -10.42 42.09 6.33
N ASN A 16 -9.32 42.79 6.59
CA ASN A 16 -9.36 44.00 7.42
C ASN A 16 -10.18 45.14 6.76
N LEU A 17 -10.49 45.01 5.47
CA LEU A 17 -11.38 45.91 4.71
C LEU A 17 -12.85 45.82 5.14
N CYS A 18 -13.34 44.65 5.58
CA CYS A 18 -14.62 44.44 6.25
C CYS A 18 -14.74 43.01 6.81
N ALA A 19 -15.52 42.85 7.88
CA ALA A 19 -15.75 41.57 8.58
C ALA A 19 -16.63 40.54 7.83
N HIS A 20 -16.68 40.61 6.49
CA HIS A 20 -17.40 39.64 5.66
C HIS A 20 -16.42 38.61 5.07
N GLU A 21 -16.97 37.55 4.48
CA GLU A 21 -16.20 36.54 3.77
C GLU A 21 -15.65 37.08 2.45
N TRP A 22 -14.38 36.78 2.17
CA TRP A 22 -13.67 37.15 0.94
C TRP A 22 -13.32 35.88 0.15
N ALA A 23 -13.44 35.95 -1.17
CA ALA A 23 -12.98 34.93 -2.10
C ALA A 23 -12.44 35.61 -3.35
N ASP A 24 -11.26 35.17 -3.83
CA ASP A 24 -10.60 35.71 -5.02
C ASP A 24 -10.48 37.25 -5.01
N GLY A 25 -10.19 37.83 -3.84
CA GLY A 25 -10.09 39.29 -3.68
C GLY A 25 -11.42 40.05 -3.61
N ILE A 26 -12.57 39.37 -3.65
CA ILE A 26 -13.91 40.00 -3.65
C ILE A 26 -14.70 39.61 -2.40
N CYS A 27 -15.22 40.62 -1.70
CA CYS A 27 -16.14 40.47 -0.57
C CYS A 27 -17.51 39.96 -1.04
N SER A 28 -17.94 38.80 -0.53
CA SER A 28 -19.18 38.11 -0.95
C SER A 28 -20.48 38.88 -0.70
N LYS A 29 -20.46 39.82 0.25
CA LYS A 29 -21.65 40.55 0.71
C LYS A 29 -21.64 42.04 0.37
N CYS A 30 -20.47 42.65 0.39
CA CYS A 30 -20.30 44.08 0.17
C CYS A 30 -19.74 44.41 -1.21
N HIS A 31 -19.30 43.39 -1.96
CA HIS A 31 -18.72 43.52 -3.32
C HIS A 31 -17.55 44.50 -3.39
N ARG A 32 -16.85 44.72 -2.26
CA ARG A 32 -15.57 45.41 -2.24
C ARG A 32 -14.50 44.48 -2.82
N GLU A 33 -13.56 45.07 -3.53
CA GLU A 33 -12.42 44.39 -4.11
C GLU A 33 -11.15 44.84 -3.37
N ALA A 34 -10.37 43.86 -2.91
CA ALA A 34 -9.07 44.10 -2.31
C ALA A 34 -8.05 44.47 -3.40
N GLU A 35 -7.04 45.24 -3.02
CA GLU A 35 -5.93 45.59 -3.93
C GLU A 35 -4.83 44.54 -3.86
N ALA A 36 -4.63 43.93 -2.70
CA ALA A 36 -3.64 42.90 -2.49
C ALA A 36 -4.08 41.85 -1.46
N SER A 37 -3.44 40.67 -1.51
CA SER A 37 -3.47 39.70 -0.43
C SER A 37 -2.09 39.44 0.16
N VAL A 38 -2.03 39.14 1.46
CA VAL A 38 -0.79 38.76 2.17
C VAL A 38 -0.97 37.38 2.78
N THR A 39 -0.12 36.43 2.41
CA THR A 39 -0.05 35.11 3.03
C THR A 39 1.20 34.96 3.90
N VAL A 40 1.03 34.69 5.19
CA VAL A 40 2.15 34.40 6.11
C VAL A 40 2.21 32.89 6.37
N ASP A 41 3.36 32.26 6.12
CA ASP A 41 3.62 30.82 6.33
C ASP A 41 2.68 29.84 5.59
N GLY A 42 2.05 30.29 4.49
CA GLY A 42 1.03 29.50 3.77
C GLY A 42 -0.30 29.34 4.52
N GLU A 43 -0.38 29.86 5.74
CA GLU A 43 -1.41 29.55 6.71
C GLU A 43 -2.35 30.69 7.02
N THR A 44 -2.09 31.95 6.65
CA THR A 44 -3.04 33.07 6.81
C THR A 44 -2.98 34.09 5.68
N GLU A 45 -4.04 34.15 4.88
CA GLU A 45 -4.27 35.13 3.81
C GLU A 45 -5.13 36.31 4.30
N TYR A 46 -4.60 37.53 4.20
CA TYR A 46 -5.29 38.78 4.53
C TYR A 46 -5.59 39.57 3.25
N TYR A 47 -6.81 40.07 3.08
CA TYR A 47 -7.20 40.93 1.94
C TYR A 47 -7.22 42.41 2.35
N LEU A 48 -6.39 43.22 1.71
CA LEU A 48 -5.98 44.56 2.18
C LEU A 48 -5.90 45.59 1.03
N PHE A 49 -5.83 46.87 1.40
CA PHE A 49 -5.28 47.91 0.51
C PHE A 49 -3.78 47.67 0.31
N PHE A 50 -3.21 48.05 -0.82
CA PHE A 50 -1.83 47.69 -1.17
C PHE A 50 -0.80 48.21 -0.16
N ASN A 51 -0.96 49.43 0.34
CA ASN A 51 -0.08 50.03 1.34
C ASN A 51 -0.14 49.29 2.69
N GLU A 52 -1.34 48.89 3.13
CA GLU A 52 -1.54 48.08 4.35
C GLU A 52 -0.93 46.69 4.17
N ALA A 53 -1.10 46.10 2.99
CA ALA A 53 -0.54 44.80 2.64
C ALA A 53 1.00 44.80 2.68
N CYS A 54 1.64 45.87 2.19
CA CYS A 54 3.08 46.07 2.29
C CYS A 54 3.55 46.15 3.75
N ALA A 55 2.82 46.87 4.60
CA ALA A 55 3.13 46.99 6.02
C ALA A 55 2.97 45.66 6.77
N GLU A 56 1.90 44.91 6.50
CA GLU A 56 1.62 43.61 7.10
C GLU A 56 2.67 42.57 6.69
N ALA A 57 2.99 42.48 5.41
CA ALA A 57 4.03 41.58 4.91
C ALA A 57 5.41 41.93 5.51
N GLY A 58 5.70 43.22 5.68
CA GLY A 58 6.93 43.70 6.31
C GLY A 58 7.06 43.37 7.80
N ALA A 59 5.94 43.42 8.52
CA ALA A 59 5.86 43.11 9.95
C ALA A 59 5.82 41.60 10.26
N ALA A 60 5.65 40.76 9.24
CA ALA A 60 5.58 39.32 9.41
C ALA A 60 6.83 38.74 10.09
N THR A 61 6.59 37.85 11.07
CA THR A 61 7.66 37.17 11.83
C THR A 61 8.18 35.91 11.14
N LYS A 62 7.55 35.52 10.02
CA LYS A 62 7.87 34.41 9.12
C LYS A 62 7.90 34.90 7.66
N THR A 63 8.22 34.02 6.71
CA THR A 63 8.15 34.35 5.28
C THR A 63 6.73 34.75 4.87
N ALA A 64 6.62 35.86 4.12
CA ALA A 64 5.35 36.38 3.64
C ALA A 64 5.30 36.47 2.11
N VAL A 65 4.12 36.20 1.54
CA VAL A 65 3.83 36.36 0.12
C VAL A 65 2.74 37.40 -0.05
N LEU A 66 3.10 38.55 -0.63
CA LEU A 66 2.22 39.65 -0.99
C LEU A 66 1.85 39.52 -2.47
N THR A 67 0.56 39.43 -2.80
CA THR A 67 0.07 39.31 -4.18
C THR A 67 -0.80 40.50 -4.52
N VAL A 68 -0.49 41.21 -5.59
CA VAL A 68 -1.34 42.28 -6.15
C VAL A 68 -2.48 41.63 -6.94
N LEU A 69 -3.71 42.06 -6.68
CA LEU A 69 -4.93 41.40 -7.21
C LEU A 69 -5.62 42.20 -8.31
N LYS A 70 -5.26 43.48 -8.47
CA LYS A 70 -5.76 44.39 -9.50
C LYS A 70 -4.82 45.57 -9.66
N ASP A 71 -5.07 46.41 -10.67
CA ASP A 71 -4.36 47.68 -10.78
C ASP A 71 -4.65 48.55 -9.56
N VAL A 72 -3.58 49.10 -8.98
CA VAL A 72 -3.59 49.87 -7.74
C VAL A 72 -3.28 51.32 -8.04
N SER A 73 -4.00 52.23 -7.39
CA SER A 73 -3.68 53.65 -7.32
C SER A 73 -3.76 54.08 -5.87
N TYR A 74 -2.61 54.21 -5.20
CA TYR A 74 -2.54 54.65 -3.81
C TYR A 74 -2.13 56.12 -3.70
N ASP A 75 -2.76 56.84 -2.79
CA ASP A 75 -2.49 58.25 -2.53
C ASP A 75 -1.63 58.38 -1.26
N THR A 76 -0.34 58.63 -1.45
CA THR A 76 0.62 58.87 -0.37
C THR A 76 1.37 60.16 -0.66
N THR A 77 1.81 60.86 0.39
CA THR A 77 2.60 62.09 0.24
C THR A 77 4.09 61.81 0.03
N GLU A 78 4.55 60.64 0.47
CA GLU A 78 5.94 60.18 0.45
C GLU A 78 6.05 58.84 -0.27
N PRO A 79 7.25 58.42 -0.72
CA PRO A 79 7.47 57.09 -1.25
C PRO A 79 6.95 56.00 -0.29
N LEU A 80 6.29 54.97 -0.84
CA LEU A 80 5.84 53.84 -0.05
C LEU A 80 7.05 52.97 0.34
N VAL A 81 7.38 52.97 1.63
CA VAL A 81 8.56 52.28 2.14
C VAL A 81 8.28 50.79 2.35
N LEU A 82 9.06 49.95 1.69
CA LEU A 82 9.11 48.50 1.91
C LEU A 82 10.25 48.15 2.86
N GLN A 83 9.88 47.61 4.01
CA GLN A 83 10.80 47.12 5.04
C GLN A 83 10.32 45.78 5.56
N ALA A 84 11.21 44.80 5.68
CA ALA A 84 10.86 43.47 6.15
C ALA A 84 11.86 42.91 7.16
N SER A 85 11.34 42.25 8.20
CA SER A 85 12.15 41.51 9.18
C SER A 85 12.55 40.11 8.70
N LYS A 86 11.80 39.55 7.75
CA LYS A 86 11.99 38.23 7.13
C LYS A 86 11.93 38.34 5.61
N TYR A 87 12.03 37.21 4.92
CA TYR A 87 11.94 37.14 3.46
C TYR A 87 10.51 37.45 2.99
N VAL A 88 10.36 38.35 2.02
CA VAL A 88 9.07 38.72 1.44
C VAL A 88 9.10 38.58 -0.08
N VAL A 89 8.08 37.90 -0.62
CA VAL A 89 7.85 37.83 -2.07
C VAL A 89 6.68 38.74 -2.42
N LEU A 90 6.91 39.76 -3.24
CA LEU A 90 5.89 40.61 -3.83
C LEU A 90 5.63 40.17 -5.27
N LYS A 91 4.43 39.62 -5.52
CA LYS A 91 3.95 39.21 -6.83
C LYS A 91 3.03 40.28 -7.40
N GLY A 92 3.45 40.93 -8.48
CA GLY A 92 2.64 41.91 -9.20
C GLY A 92 1.60 41.28 -10.12
N GLU A 93 1.82 40.04 -10.59
CA GLU A 93 0.93 39.32 -11.50
C GLU A 93 0.57 40.11 -12.78
N GLY A 94 1.43 41.03 -13.20
CA GLY A 94 1.27 41.92 -14.35
C GLY A 94 0.48 43.20 -14.06
N HIS A 95 0.00 43.41 -12.84
CA HIS A 95 -0.77 44.59 -12.47
C HIS A 95 0.07 45.86 -12.37
N THR A 96 -0.57 46.99 -12.66
CA THR A 96 0.03 48.32 -12.52
C THR A 96 -0.20 48.85 -11.11
N VAL A 97 0.88 49.25 -10.45
CA VAL A 97 0.86 49.88 -9.13
C VAL A 97 1.32 51.31 -9.26
N SER A 98 0.34 52.21 -9.24
CA SER A 98 0.48 53.66 -9.41
C SER A 98 0.28 54.39 -8.08
N GLY A 99 0.89 55.57 -7.94
CA GLY A 99 0.96 56.32 -6.69
C GLY A 99 2.29 57.07 -6.58
N ARG A 100 2.80 57.28 -5.37
CA ARG A 100 4.20 57.70 -5.19
C ARG A 100 5.16 56.54 -5.47
N SER A 101 6.44 56.85 -5.64
CA SER A 101 7.49 55.84 -5.79
C SER A 101 7.48 54.76 -4.71
N LEU A 102 7.94 53.57 -5.06
CA LEU A 102 8.14 52.47 -4.12
C LEU A 102 9.60 52.47 -3.67
N ALA A 103 9.86 52.32 -2.37
CA ALA A 103 11.22 52.37 -1.82
C ALA A 103 11.52 51.17 -0.92
N VAL A 104 12.34 50.24 -1.39
CA VAL A 104 12.88 49.15 -0.56
C VAL A 104 13.98 49.71 0.32
N MET A 105 13.75 49.78 1.63
CA MET A 105 14.68 50.39 2.59
C MET A 105 15.22 49.41 3.64
N GLY A 106 14.82 48.14 3.60
CA GLY A 106 15.45 47.10 4.40
C GLY A 106 14.81 45.71 4.23
N GLY A 107 15.60 44.68 4.52
CA GLY A 107 15.14 43.28 4.51
C GLY A 107 15.53 42.52 3.25
N MET A 108 14.87 41.39 3.01
CA MET A 108 15.08 40.58 1.81
C MET A 108 13.77 40.52 1.02
N TRP A 109 13.81 41.08 -0.19
CA TRP A 109 12.64 41.23 -1.05
C TRP A 109 12.87 40.54 -2.38
N GLU A 110 11.89 39.79 -2.82
CA GLU A 110 11.78 39.34 -4.20
C GLU A 110 10.54 39.95 -4.81
N ILE A 111 10.73 40.81 -5.82
CA ILE A 111 9.66 41.53 -6.50
C ILE A 111 9.56 40.97 -7.91
N ARG A 112 8.37 40.50 -8.28
CA ARG A 112 8.13 39.83 -9.56
C ARG A 112 6.98 40.47 -10.32
N ASP A 113 7.12 40.58 -11.64
CA ASP A 113 6.02 40.82 -12.58
C ASP A 113 5.09 41.99 -12.20
N ILE A 114 5.65 43.09 -11.70
CA ILE A 114 4.89 44.31 -11.36
C ILE A 114 5.17 45.43 -12.35
N HIS A 115 4.16 46.23 -12.67
CA HIS A 115 4.33 47.44 -13.47
C HIS A 115 4.28 48.69 -12.59
N LEU A 116 5.34 49.49 -12.61
CA LEU A 116 5.49 50.73 -11.83
C LEU A 116 5.68 51.92 -12.79
N PRO A 117 4.78 52.92 -12.79
CA PRO A 117 4.94 54.13 -13.61
C PRO A 117 5.85 55.18 -12.97
N ASN A 118 6.44 54.88 -11.80
CA ASN A 118 7.29 55.79 -11.04
C ASN A 118 8.58 55.08 -10.64
N THR A 119 9.59 55.86 -10.23
CA THR A 119 10.89 55.36 -9.78
C THR A 119 10.75 54.30 -8.70
N LEU A 120 11.48 53.20 -8.87
CA LEU A 120 11.71 52.20 -7.84
C LEU A 120 13.04 52.47 -7.16
N TYR A 121 13.02 52.65 -5.84
CA TYR A 121 14.21 52.87 -5.04
C TYR A 121 14.62 51.58 -4.33
N ILE A 122 15.90 51.22 -4.43
CA ILE A 122 16.55 50.19 -3.63
C ILE A 122 17.61 50.89 -2.77
N MET A 123 17.30 51.03 -1.49
CA MET A 123 18.10 51.79 -0.54
C MET A 123 18.29 51.03 0.77
N GLY A 124 19.13 51.56 1.65
CA GLY A 124 19.33 51.00 2.99
C GLY A 124 19.92 49.59 2.97
N ASN A 125 19.63 48.79 4.00
CA ASN A 125 20.19 47.45 4.17
C ASN A 125 19.29 46.39 3.50
N SER A 126 19.20 46.43 2.17
CA SER A 126 18.21 45.67 1.38
C SER A 126 18.87 44.65 0.44
N SER A 127 18.44 43.39 0.50
CA SER A 127 18.74 42.38 -0.53
C SER A 127 17.52 42.23 -1.43
N VAL A 128 17.65 42.56 -2.71
CA VAL A 128 16.52 42.62 -3.63
C VAL A 128 16.75 41.74 -4.84
N VAL A 129 15.75 40.94 -5.20
CA VAL A 129 15.66 40.26 -6.50
C VAL A 129 14.50 40.88 -7.26
N LEU A 130 14.79 41.46 -8.42
CA LEU A 130 13.79 41.92 -9.39
C LEU A 130 13.72 40.92 -10.54
N ASN A 131 12.52 40.46 -10.86
CA ASN A 131 12.30 39.55 -11.98
C ASN A 131 11.05 39.93 -12.76
N GLY A 132 11.16 40.16 -14.07
CA GLY A 132 9.99 40.42 -14.92
C GLY A 132 9.28 41.75 -14.65
N CYS A 133 9.82 42.62 -13.79
CA CYS A 133 9.22 43.91 -13.46
C CYS A 133 9.35 44.91 -14.62
N VAL A 134 8.34 45.76 -14.79
CA VAL A 134 8.34 46.90 -15.70
C VAL A 134 8.34 48.18 -14.86
N VAL A 135 9.34 49.04 -15.04
CA VAL A 135 9.38 50.37 -14.43
C VAL A 135 9.50 51.39 -15.56
N ASP A 136 8.43 52.13 -15.82
CA ASP A 136 8.32 53.04 -16.98
C ASP A 136 8.02 54.47 -16.50
N VAL A 137 9.07 55.25 -16.32
CA VAL A 137 9.04 56.64 -15.87
C VAL A 137 9.09 57.54 -17.09
N LEU A 138 7.93 58.11 -17.43
CA LEU A 138 7.71 58.84 -18.69
C LEU A 138 7.93 60.36 -18.59
N ASP A 139 7.99 60.91 -17.37
CA ASP A 139 8.30 62.32 -17.15
C ASP A 139 9.16 62.52 -15.91
N SER A 140 9.83 63.68 -15.85
CA SER A 140 10.65 64.09 -14.70
C SER A 140 9.90 65.02 -13.73
N TYR A 141 8.58 65.19 -13.90
CA TYR A 141 7.79 66.18 -13.18
C TYR A 141 7.28 65.63 -11.84
N ASP A 142 8.17 65.56 -10.84
CA ASP A 142 7.76 65.43 -9.44
C ASP A 142 8.28 66.61 -8.62
N GLU A 143 7.39 67.55 -8.26
CA GLU A 143 7.70 68.76 -7.47
C GLU A 143 8.27 68.47 -6.06
N THR A 144 8.15 67.22 -5.57
CA THR A 144 8.59 66.83 -4.22
C THR A 144 9.93 66.11 -4.17
N GLN A 145 10.43 65.61 -5.31
CA GLN A 145 11.75 64.98 -5.40
C GLN A 145 12.84 66.04 -5.67
N MET A 146 14.01 65.96 -5.03
CA MET A 146 15.15 66.86 -5.29
C MET A 146 16.36 66.05 -5.78
N GLY A 147 17.05 66.52 -6.83
CA GLY A 147 18.37 66.00 -7.22
C GLY A 147 18.38 64.99 -8.38
N THR A 148 19.44 64.19 -8.44
CA THR A 148 19.79 63.23 -9.52
C THR A 148 18.90 61.98 -9.59
N GLU A 149 17.93 61.86 -8.68
CA GLU A 149 16.97 60.76 -8.55
C GLU A 149 15.75 60.89 -9.51
N ARG A 150 15.44 62.13 -9.91
CA ARG A 150 14.30 62.43 -10.79
C ARG A 150 14.41 61.72 -12.13
N GLY A 151 13.27 61.29 -12.67
CA GLY A 151 13.22 60.67 -14.01
C GLY A 151 14.04 59.39 -14.15
N THR A 152 14.42 58.74 -13.04
CA THR A 152 15.13 57.46 -13.04
C THR A 152 14.13 56.32 -12.94
N ALA A 153 14.27 55.26 -13.73
CA ALA A 153 13.44 54.06 -13.52
C ALA A 153 13.85 53.32 -12.25
N LEU A 154 15.11 52.88 -12.15
CA LEU A 154 15.62 52.14 -11.00
C LEU A 154 16.78 52.88 -10.34
N TYR A 155 16.59 53.30 -9.09
CA TYR A 155 17.61 53.97 -8.28
C TYR A 155 18.17 53.02 -7.21
N ILE A 156 19.50 52.86 -7.15
CA ILE A 156 20.17 51.95 -6.22
C ILE A 156 21.20 52.71 -5.39
N SER A 157 20.97 52.79 -4.07
CA SER A 157 21.88 53.38 -3.07
C SER A 157 21.84 52.59 -1.75
N SER A 158 22.54 51.46 -1.72
CA SER A 158 22.62 50.53 -0.57
C SER A 158 24.07 50.36 -0.11
N ASP A 159 24.30 50.20 1.19
CA ASP A 159 25.67 50.14 1.73
C ASP A 159 26.17 48.72 2.05
N ASP A 160 25.30 47.70 2.17
CA ASP A 160 25.69 46.39 2.74
C ASP A 160 25.10 45.11 2.07
N ARG A 161 24.33 45.21 0.98
CA ARG A 161 23.59 44.07 0.40
C ARG A 161 23.56 44.04 -1.13
N SER A 162 22.86 43.05 -1.68
CA SER A 162 22.82 42.74 -3.11
C SER A 162 21.53 43.14 -3.81
N ALA A 163 21.62 43.53 -5.08
CA ALA A 163 20.48 43.69 -5.98
C ALA A 163 20.68 42.81 -7.22
N ASN A 164 19.74 41.91 -7.52
CA ASN A 164 19.78 41.05 -8.70
C ASN A 164 18.61 41.38 -9.62
N ILE A 165 18.88 41.83 -10.84
CA ILE A 165 17.88 42.35 -11.79
C ILE A 165 17.87 41.47 -13.04
N ASN A 166 16.75 40.79 -13.29
CA ASN A 166 16.62 39.86 -14.40
C ASN A 166 15.31 40.08 -15.14
N ASN A 167 15.33 39.98 -16.47
CA ASN A 167 14.12 40.07 -17.30
C ASN A 167 13.27 41.34 -17.06
N CYS A 168 13.87 42.42 -16.53
CA CYS A 168 13.14 43.65 -16.23
C CYS A 168 13.15 44.62 -17.41
N THR A 169 12.09 45.40 -17.57
CA THR A 169 12.07 46.54 -18.49
C THR A 169 12.10 47.83 -17.68
N LEU A 170 13.20 48.58 -17.76
CA LEU A 170 13.47 49.76 -16.95
C LEU A 170 13.67 50.95 -17.89
N ARG A 171 12.70 51.84 -17.94
CA ARG A 171 12.72 53.01 -18.82
C ARG A 171 12.59 54.29 -18.00
N GLY A 172 13.63 55.12 -18.05
CA GLY A 172 13.62 56.43 -17.40
C GLY A 172 13.73 57.57 -18.40
N VAL A 173 13.59 58.79 -17.88
CA VAL A 173 13.88 60.02 -18.61
C VAL A 173 15.38 60.30 -18.62
N PHE A 174 16.01 60.25 -17.44
CA PHE A 174 17.46 60.47 -17.31
C PHE A 174 18.21 59.17 -17.22
N TYR A 175 17.73 58.20 -16.43
CA TYR A 175 18.44 56.94 -16.25
C TYR A 175 17.49 55.75 -16.28
N GLY A 176 17.85 54.70 -17.03
CA GLY A 176 17.20 53.40 -16.90
C GLY A 176 17.53 52.79 -15.53
N ILE A 177 18.82 52.72 -15.22
CA ILE A 177 19.35 52.32 -13.92
C ILE A 177 20.39 53.35 -13.47
N PHE A 178 20.25 53.86 -12.25
CA PHE A 178 21.26 54.67 -11.59
C PHE A 178 21.76 53.94 -10.35
N VAL A 179 23.03 53.54 -10.37
CA VAL A 179 23.70 52.93 -9.22
C VAL A 179 24.57 53.98 -8.55
N GLU A 180 24.02 54.64 -7.54
CA GLU A 180 24.76 55.61 -6.72
C GLU A 180 25.72 54.88 -5.76
N ARG A 181 25.21 53.85 -5.06
CA ARG A 181 25.97 53.04 -4.09
C ARG A 181 25.41 51.61 -3.99
N SER A 182 26.27 50.60 -3.91
CA SER A 182 25.89 49.20 -3.63
C SER A 182 27.12 48.37 -3.22
N ILE A 183 26.93 47.19 -2.64
CA ILE A 183 28.01 46.19 -2.53
C ILE A 183 28.01 45.28 -3.75
N ASN A 184 26.85 44.76 -4.17
CA ASN A 184 26.76 43.76 -5.24
C ASN A 184 25.49 43.92 -6.10
N VAL A 185 25.63 44.46 -7.31
CA VAL A 185 24.53 44.54 -8.28
C VAL A 185 24.81 43.56 -9.41
N VAL A 186 23.90 42.63 -9.66
CA VAL A 186 23.99 41.71 -10.79
C VAL A 186 22.84 42.01 -11.74
N ILE A 187 23.16 42.33 -12.98
CA ILE A 187 22.17 42.50 -14.05
C ILE A 187 22.31 41.32 -15.00
N GLY A 188 21.27 40.51 -15.07
CA GLY A 188 21.21 39.31 -15.90
C GLY A 188 20.58 39.53 -17.26
N GLY A 189 20.55 38.46 -18.05
CA GLY A 189 19.92 38.42 -19.37
C GLY A 189 18.43 38.78 -19.34
N GLY A 190 17.91 39.26 -20.48
CA GLY A 190 16.52 39.67 -20.64
C GLY A 190 16.18 41.05 -20.06
N THR A 191 17.04 41.65 -19.22
CA THR A 191 16.85 43.01 -18.71
C THR A 191 17.10 44.05 -19.81
N THR A 192 16.21 45.02 -19.95
CA THR A 192 16.38 46.20 -20.81
C THR A 192 16.38 47.45 -19.94
N ALA A 193 17.42 48.27 -20.03
CA ALA A 193 17.53 49.54 -19.33
C ALA A 193 17.72 50.68 -20.34
N ALA A 194 16.71 51.53 -20.47
CA ALA A 194 16.66 52.60 -21.45
C ALA A 194 16.46 53.96 -20.78
N ALA A 195 17.05 55.00 -21.35
CA ALA A 195 16.76 56.38 -21.00
C ALA A 195 16.44 57.22 -22.24
N THR A 196 15.51 58.16 -22.13
CA THR A 196 15.22 59.12 -23.20
C THR A 196 14.82 60.48 -22.64
N LEU A 197 15.35 61.55 -23.23
CA LEU A 197 15.01 62.92 -22.84
C LEU A 197 13.58 63.30 -23.26
N GLU A 198 12.87 62.43 -23.99
CA GLU A 198 11.41 62.52 -24.19
C GLU A 198 10.70 62.37 -22.84
N GLY A 199 10.30 63.49 -22.23
CA GLY A 199 9.70 63.52 -20.88
C GLY A 199 10.38 64.50 -19.92
N ARG A 200 11.50 65.09 -20.34
CA ARG A 200 12.24 66.06 -19.55
C ARG A 200 11.48 67.38 -19.36
N SER A 201 11.45 67.87 -18.13
CA SER A 201 10.90 69.18 -17.76
C SER A 201 11.80 70.33 -18.20
N GLY A 202 11.19 71.48 -18.54
CA GLY A 202 11.92 72.68 -18.94
C GLY A 202 12.81 73.30 -17.85
N ASN A 203 12.61 72.91 -16.58
CA ASN A 203 13.41 73.36 -15.44
C ASN A 203 14.61 72.44 -15.12
N ASP A 204 14.73 71.31 -15.79
CA ASP A 204 15.81 70.35 -15.53
C ASP A 204 17.15 70.86 -16.10
N ASP A 205 18.27 70.46 -15.50
CA ASP A 205 19.60 70.88 -15.94
C ASP A 205 19.92 70.31 -17.34
N PRO A 206 20.27 71.16 -18.34
CA PRO A 206 20.66 70.74 -19.69
C PRO A 206 21.81 69.77 -19.77
N ASP A 207 22.68 69.77 -18.77
CA ASP A 207 23.88 68.94 -18.77
C ASP A 207 23.66 67.57 -18.08
N THR A 208 22.47 67.35 -17.49
CA THR A 208 22.10 66.06 -16.86
C THR A 208 22.29 64.92 -17.86
N PRO A 209 23.11 63.90 -17.54
CA PRO A 209 23.32 62.79 -18.45
C PRO A 209 22.04 61.98 -18.67
N CYS A 210 21.90 61.42 -19.87
CA CYS A 210 20.82 60.51 -20.23
C CYS A 210 21.44 59.15 -20.59
N ALA A 211 21.30 58.15 -19.71
CA ALA A 211 21.94 56.86 -19.91
C ALA A 211 21.12 55.64 -19.48
N GLY A 212 21.25 54.54 -20.22
CA GLY A 212 20.63 53.27 -19.85
C GLY A 212 21.10 52.77 -18.48
N LEU A 213 22.42 52.84 -18.24
CA LEU A 213 23.05 52.60 -16.94
C LEU A 213 24.00 53.76 -16.61
N TYR A 214 23.86 54.32 -15.41
CA TYR A 214 24.70 55.41 -14.91
C TYR A 214 25.33 55.07 -13.55
N MET A 215 26.61 55.42 -13.39
CA MET A 215 27.40 55.23 -12.17
C MET A 215 28.31 56.45 -11.89
N PRO A 216 28.27 57.05 -10.69
CA PRO A 216 29.11 58.19 -10.33
C PRO A 216 30.52 57.74 -9.88
N GLY A 217 31.53 58.60 -10.09
CA GLY A 217 32.93 58.18 -10.27
C GLY A 217 33.82 57.93 -9.05
N ASN A 218 33.39 58.11 -7.81
CA ASN A 218 34.28 57.95 -6.64
C ASN A 218 33.77 56.85 -5.70
N ASP A 219 34.39 55.67 -5.78
CA ASP A 219 34.24 54.48 -4.93
C ASP A 219 32.81 54.06 -4.59
N ARG A 220 32.29 52.98 -5.22
CA ARG A 220 31.34 51.97 -4.67
C ARG A 220 30.74 51.03 -5.75
N SER A 221 30.43 49.78 -5.37
CA SER A 221 29.67 48.71 -6.07
C SER A 221 30.38 47.74 -7.01
N SER A 222 30.29 46.43 -6.72
CA SER A 222 30.49 45.37 -7.72
C SER A 222 29.24 45.26 -8.60
N VAL A 223 29.09 46.15 -9.58
CA VAL A 223 28.11 45.95 -10.66
C VAL A 223 28.69 44.90 -11.62
N THR A 224 27.93 43.85 -11.87
CA THR A 224 28.27 42.77 -12.80
C THR A 224 27.16 42.62 -13.83
N LEU A 225 27.51 42.80 -15.10
CA LEU A 225 26.63 42.65 -16.25
C LEU A 225 26.83 41.24 -16.81
N ASN A 226 25.94 40.33 -16.43
CA ASN A 226 25.86 38.98 -17.00
C ASN A 226 24.96 38.95 -18.25
N GLY A 227 24.30 40.07 -18.58
CA GLY A 227 23.45 40.20 -19.75
C GLY A 227 22.70 41.53 -19.77
N GLY A 228 21.83 41.69 -20.77
CA GLY A 228 20.88 42.81 -20.86
C GLY A 228 21.18 43.81 -21.98
N THR A 229 20.22 44.68 -22.27
CA THR A 229 20.30 45.70 -23.32
C THR A 229 20.23 47.09 -22.70
N PHE A 230 21.18 47.95 -23.06
CA PHE A 230 21.31 49.30 -22.52
C PHE A 230 21.26 50.33 -23.62
N SER A 231 20.49 51.40 -23.45
CA SER A 231 20.42 52.50 -24.41
C SER A 231 20.10 53.83 -23.72
N GLY A 232 20.59 54.94 -24.26
CA GLY A 232 20.26 56.27 -23.80
C GLY A 232 20.60 57.31 -24.86
N ASP A 233 19.95 58.47 -24.82
CA ASP A 233 20.16 59.53 -25.81
C ASP A 233 21.60 60.10 -25.77
N LYS A 234 22.27 60.04 -24.61
CA LYS A 234 23.68 60.44 -24.45
C LYS A 234 24.63 59.24 -24.41
N ALA A 235 24.25 58.17 -23.70
CA ALA A 235 25.04 56.95 -23.62
C ALA A 235 24.18 55.72 -23.31
N ALA A 236 24.57 54.54 -23.75
CA ALA A 236 24.03 53.31 -23.20
C ALA A 236 24.52 53.05 -21.78
N ILE A 237 25.82 53.24 -21.55
CA ILE A 237 26.46 53.09 -20.24
C ILE A 237 27.36 54.30 -20.01
N LEU A 238 27.22 54.95 -18.86
CA LEU A 238 28.05 56.08 -18.44
C LEU A 238 28.56 55.87 -17.03
N ILE A 239 29.88 55.94 -16.89
CA ILE A 239 30.59 55.94 -15.62
C ILE A 239 31.34 57.28 -15.53
N ASP A 240 31.14 58.05 -14.48
CA ASP A 240 31.93 59.26 -14.29
C ASP A 240 33.39 58.89 -13.99
N SER A 241 34.34 59.61 -14.59
CA SER A 241 35.77 59.40 -14.32
C SER A 241 36.15 59.96 -12.95
N GLY A 242 36.31 59.09 -11.95
CA GLY A 242 36.89 59.46 -10.66
C GLY A 242 38.37 59.82 -10.77
N SER A 243 38.86 60.69 -9.90
CA SER A 243 40.28 61.07 -9.83
C SER A 243 41.09 60.18 -8.87
N GLY A 244 40.60 58.99 -8.53
CA GLY A 244 41.20 58.07 -7.56
C GLY A 244 41.67 56.73 -8.14
N SER A 245 42.62 56.08 -7.45
CA SER A 245 43.01 54.69 -7.73
C SER A 245 41.87 53.73 -7.35
N GLY A 246 41.14 53.20 -8.32
CA GLY A 246 40.01 52.29 -8.07
C GLY A 246 38.79 52.48 -8.99
N SER A 247 38.78 53.51 -9.84
CA SER A 247 37.65 53.77 -10.77
C SER A 247 37.44 52.61 -11.75
N LYS A 248 36.22 52.04 -11.72
CA LYS A 248 35.75 51.03 -12.66
C LYS A 248 35.63 51.63 -14.05
N THR A 249 35.98 50.84 -15.05
CA THR A 249 35.74 51.12 -16.47
C THR A 249 34.55 50.31 -16.95
N VAL A 250 34.01 50.61 -18.13
CA VAL A 250 32.88 49.82 -18.69
C VAL A 250 33.26 48.34 -18.80
N GLY A 251 34.52 48.03 -19.17
CA GLY A 251 35.01 46.65 -19.20
C GLY A 251 35.01 45.95 -17.83
N ASP A 252 35.18 46.69 -16.72
CA ASP A 252 35.18 46.11 -15.37
C ASP A 252 33.77 45.79 -14.84
N LEU A 253 32.73 46.16 -15.59
CA LEU A 253 31.34 45.80 -15.32
C LEU A 253 30.97 44.45 -15.92
N LEU A 254 31.68 43.96 -16.95
CA LEU A 254 31.31 42.73 -17.63
C LEU A 254 31.46 41.52 -16.71
N GLY A 255 30.40 40.70 -16.70
CA GLY A 255 30.42 39.38 -16.08
C GLY A 255 31.38 38.43 -16.77
N TYR A 256 31.60 37.29 -16.13
CA TYR A 256 32.50 36.28 -16.65
C TYR A 256 32.02 35.79 -18.03
N LYS A 257 32.92 35.82 -19.04
CA LYS A 257 32.64 35.54 -20.46
C LYS A 257 31.62 36.48 -21.10
N CYS A 258 31.29 37.64 -20.54
CA CYS A 258 30.40 38.59 -21.22
C CYS A 258 31.18 39.58 -22.09
N ALA A 259 30.54 40.07 -23.15
CA ALA A 259 31.05 41.16 -23.97
C ALA A 259 29.90 42.06 -24.45
N TYR A 260 30.26 43.28 -24.90
CA TYR A 260 29.32 44.23 -25.49
C TYR A 260 29.14 43.98 -26.99
N PHE A 261 27.90 44.02 -27.46
CA PHE A 261 27.52 43.86 -28.86
C PHE A 261 26.63 45.02 -29.33
N ASP A 262 26.71 45.39 -30.60
CA ASP A 262 25.74 46.30 -31.23
C ASP A 262 24.45 45.52 -31.54
N GLY A 263 23.56 45.40 -30.55
CA GLY A 263 22.36 44.57 -30.63
C GLY A 263 22.66 43.07 -30.74
N ASP A 264 22.20 42.43 -31.83
CA ASP A 264 22.58 41.06 -32.23
C ASP A 264 23.80 41.01 -33.17
N GLY A 265 24.42 42.17 -33.42
CA GLY A 265 25.46 42.37 -34.43
C GLY A 265 26.88 42.22 -33.91
N ALA A 266 27.76 43.11 -34.36
CA ALA A 266 29.20 43.00 -34.13
C ALA A 266 29.59 43.22 -32.66
N LEU A 267 30.65 42.52 -32.24
CA LEU A 267 31.36 42.75 -30.99
C LEU A 267 31.85 44.21 -30.94
N ILE A 268 31.46 44.92 -29.90
CA ILE A 268 31.97 46.26 -29.57
C ILE A 268 33.14 46.06 -28.61
N THR A 269 34.33 46.51 -29.01
CA THR A 269 35.49 46.49 -28.11
C THR A 269 35.30 47.56 -27.03
N GLY A 270 34.72 47.20 -25.89
CA GLY A 270 34.67 48.05 -24.69
C GLY A 270 35.97 47.90 -23.90
N LYS A 271 37.05 48.53 -24.37
CA LYS A 271 38.38 48.31 -23.77
C LYS A 271 38.41 48.76 -22.31
N ARG A 272 39.22 48.07 -21.48
CA ARG A 272 39.64 48.59 -20.16
C ARG A 272 40.19 50.00 -20.33
N GLY A 273 39.54 50.98 -19.70
CA GLY A 273 39.89 52.41 -19.77
C GLY A 273 38.81 53.30 -20.39
N GLU A 274 37.77 52.72 -20.99
CA GLU A 274 36.58 53.48 -21.44
C GLU A 274 35.60 53.68 -20.28
N TYR A 275 35.04 54.88 -20.18
CA TYR A 275 34.09 55.28 -19.15
C TYR A 275 32.68 55.53 -19.70
N MET A 276 32.51 55.45 -21.02
CA MET A 276 31.25 55.73 -21.70
C MET A 276 31.11 54.85 -22.94
N LEU A 277 29.92 54.28 -23.14
CA LEU A 277 29.49 53.66 -24.39
C LEU A 277 28.33 54.50 -24.95
N GLU A 278 28.59 55.26 -26.02
CA GLU A 278 27.63 56.24 -26.58
C GLU A 278 26.46 55.59 -27.33
N ARG A 279 26.65 54.37 -27.85
CA ARG A 279 25.67 53.65 -28.67
C ARG A 279 24.98 52.58 -27.85
N ALA A 280 23.75 52.23 -28.23
CA ALA A 280 23.04 51.10 -27.65
C ALA A 280 23.91 49.83 -27.66
N VAL A 281 23.94 49.13 -26.54
CA VAL A 281 24.73 47.89 -26.40
C VAL A 281 23.87 46.77 -25.84
N THR A 282 24.22 45.55 -26.23
CA THR A 282 23.70 44.35 -25.59
C THR A 282 24.85 43.55 -25.00
N VAL A 283 24.71 43.19 -23.74
CA VAL A 283 25.64 42.32 -23.03
C VAL A 283 25.17 40.88 -23.23
N LYS A 284 26.05 40.03 -23.75
CA LYS A 284 25.82 38.61 -23.98
C LYS A 284 27.09 37.83 -23.73
N ASP A 285 26.95 36.51 -23.66
CA ASP A 285 28.10 35.61 -23.70
C ASP A 285 28.95 35.86 -24.95
N CYS A 286 30.24 36.00 -24.72
CA CYS A 286 31.26 36.17 -25.73
C CYS A 286 31.53 34.81 -26.41
N THR A 287 31.26 34.74 -27.70
CA THR A 287 31.66 33.60 -28.53
C THR A 287 33.16 33.70 -28.83
N HIS A 288 33.98 32.96 -28.09
CA HIS A 288 35.43 32.92 -28.32
C HIS A 288 35.73 32.22 -29.65
N GLU A 289 36.08 32.97 -30.70
CA GLU A 289 36.45 32.39 -32.00
C GLU A 289 37.87 31.78 -32.03
N GLU A 290 38.76 32.17 -31.11
CA GLU A 290 40.16 31.71 -31.05
C GLU A 290 40.43 30.76 -29.87
N VAL A 291 39.78 29.58 -29.87
CA VAL A 291 40.19 28.48 -28.99
C VAL A 291 41.12 27.56 -29.79
N SER A 292 42.42 27.61 -29.52
CA SER A 292 43.35 26.60 -30.03
C SER A 292 43.60 25.54 -28.96
N ASP A 293 43.42 24.29 -29.35
CA ASP A 293 43.51 23.11 -28.50
C ASP A 293 44.92 22.51 -28.61
N ASN A 294 45.73 22.56 -27.54
CA ASN A 294 47.13 22.12 -27.61
C ASN A 294 47.27 20.58 -27.54
N GLY A 295 46.17 19.84 -27.42
CA GLY A 295 46.18 18.36 -27.41
C GLY A 295 46.70 17.74 -26.11
N ASP A 296 47.02 18.54 -25.10
CA ASP A 296 47.43 18.14 -23.75
C ASP A 296 46.40 18.48 -22.67
N GLY A 297 45.21 18.94 -23.08
CA GLY A 297 44.15 19.42 -22.18
C GLY A 297 44.28 20.90 -21.80
N THR A 298 45.22 21.65 -22.38
CA THR A 298 45.30 23.11 -22.24
C THR A 298 44.77 23.82 -23.48
N HIS A 299 43.96 24.87 -23.27
CA HIS A 299 43.41 25.73 -24.32
C HIS A 299 44.03 27.13 -24.21
N ASN A 300 44.47 27.71 -25.33
CA ASN A 300 44.84 29.13 -25.38
C ASN A 300 43.58 29.93 -25.73
N ILE A 301 43.13 30.80 -24.82
CA ILE A 301 42.02 31.74 -25.05
C ILE A 301 42.57 33.15 -24.84
N ASN A 302 42.65 33.92 -25.92
CA ASN A 302 42.85 35.36 -25.88
C ASN A 302 41.66 35.99 -26.64
N CYS A 303 40.87 36.82 -25.97
CA CYS A 303 39.77 37.52 -26.63
C CYS A 303 39.80 39.00 -26.30
N ASP A 304 40.07 39.82 -27.31
CA ASP A 304 40.10 41.28 -27.21
C ASP A 304 38.74 41.91 -26.85
N GLY A 305 37.65 41.15 -26.99
CA GLY A 305 36.28 41.56 -26.67
C GLY A 305 35.93 41.49 -25.19
N CYS A 306 36.14 40.33 -24.57
CA CYS A 306 35.90 40.12 -23.13
C CYS A 306 37.14 40.36 -22.27
N GLY A 307 38.31 40.65 -22.88
CA GLY A 307 39.56 40.97 -22.19
C GLY A 307 40.21 39.78 -21.47
N ILE A 308 39.77 38.55 -21.76
CA ILE A 308 40.29 37.34 -21.13
C ILE A 308 41.59 36.93 -21.83
N HIS A 309 42.67 36.87 -21.05
CA HIS A 309 43.98 36.33 -21.44
C HIS A 309 44.36 35.09 -20.62
N GLN A 310 45.03 34.13 -21.25
CA GLN A 310 45.45 32.87 -20.60
C GLN A 310 46.29 33.06 -19.33
N SER A 311 47.08 34.14 -19.24
CA SER A 311 47.89 34.47 -18.06
C SER A 311 47.09 34.90 -16.84
N ASP A 312 45.84 35.29 -17.05
CA ASP A 312 45.00 35.92 -16.04
C ASP A 312 44.03 34.92 -15.38
N MET A 313 44.08 33.64 -15.78
CA MET A 313 43.26 32.56 -15.22
C MET A 313 44.01 31.80 -14.12
N PRO A 314 43.74 32.04 -12.82
CA PRO A 314 44.00 31.05 -11.79
C PRO A 314 42.96 29.94 -11.91
N HIS A 315 43.36 28.68 -12.11
CA HIS A 315 42.44 27.53 -12.08
C HIS A 315 41.83 27.37 -10.67
N ALA A 316 40.79 28.14 -10.35
CA ALA A 316 39.96 27.97 -9.18
C ALA A 316 38.86 26.97 -9.53
N ALA A 317 38.69 25.94 -8.70
CA ALA A 317 37.58 25.00 -8.85
C ALA A 317 36.29 25.68 -8.38
N ARG A 318 35.33 25.85 -9.28
CA ARG A 318 33.94 26.13 -8.95
C ARG A 318 33.24 24.81 -8.67
N ASN A 319 33.10 24.55 -7.38
CA ASN A 319 32.33 23.43 -6.84
C ASN A 319 30.85 23.82 -6.80
N VAL A 320 30.06 23.24 -7.69
CA VAL A 320 28.61 23.43 -7.70
C VAL A 320 27.94 22.18 -7.17
N TYR A 321 27.17 22.35 -6.10
CA TYR A 321 26.23 21.36 -5.62
C TYR A 321 24.84 21.76 -6.10
N VAL A 322 24.17 20.87 -6.83
CA VAL A 322 22.77 21.04 -7.24
C VAL A 322 21.94 20.05 -6.46
N VAL A 323 21.08 20.54 -5.57
CA VAL A 323 20.13 19.71 -4.82
C VAL A 323 18.94 19.40 -5.72
N SER A 324 18.53 18.13 -5.75
CA SER A 324 17.37 17.68 -6.52
C SER A 324 16.09 18.34 -6.03
N GLU A 325 15.09 18.46 -6.89
CA GLU A 325 13.73 18.81 -6.45
C GLU A 325 13.28 17.81 -5.36
N GLY A 326 12.83 18.33 -4.22
CA GLY A 326 12.44 17.53 -3.05
C GLY A 326 13.59 17.09 -2.12
N ASN A 327 14.81 17.60 -2.32
CA ASN A 327 15.96 17.46 -1.42
C ASN A 327 16.37 15.99 -1.13
N LYS A 328 16.27 15.09 -2.11
CA LYS A 328 16.63 13.66 -1.95
C LYS A 328 18.03 13.31 -2.44
N SER A 329 18.58 14.09 -3.36
CA SER A 329 19.95 13.92 -3.82
C SER A 329 20.64 15.26 -4.06
N ALA A 330 21.95 15.24 -4.09
CA ALA A 330 22.78 16.36 -4.51
C ALA A 330 23.76 15.88 -5.58
N GLU A 331 23.84 16.62 -6.68
CA GLU A 331 24.84 16.40 -7.71
C GLU A 331 26.01 17.35 -7.46
N TYR A 332 27.22 16.79 -7.39
CA TYR A 332 28.45 17.56 -7.33
C TYR A 332 29.08 17.65 -8.70
N THR A 333 29.40 18.87 -9.10
CA THR A 333 30.21 19.15 -10.27
C THR A 333 31.35 20.07 -9.87
N SER A 334 32.59 19.62 -10.07
CA SER A 334 33.75 20.52 -10.09
C SER A 334 33.96 20.97 -11.52
N SER A 335 33.90 22.28 -11.72
CA SER A 335 34.24 22.89 -12.99
C SER A 335 35.31 23.93 -12.74
N CYS A 336 36.23 24.12 -13.68
CA CYS A 336 37.08 25.29 -13.65
C CYS A 336 36.17 26.53 -13.66
N GLN A 337 36.27 27.36 -12.62
CA GLN A 337 35.46 28.56 -12.42
C GLN A 337 35.54 29.50 -13.62
N ASP A 338 36.67 29.44 -14.32
CA ASP A 338 36.92 30.18 -15.54
C ASP A 338 36.43 29.36 -16.75
N CYS A 339 37.18 28.38 -17.27
CA CYS A 339 36.81 27.82 -18.56
C CYS A 339 35.51 26.99 -18.57
N GLY A 340 34.99 26.56 -17.42
CA GLY A 340 33.83 25.68 -17.29
C GLY A 340 34.12 24.21 -17.61
N ALA A 341 35.35 23.88 -17.98
CA ALA A 341 35.78 22.51 -18.18
C ALA A 341 35.65 21.75 -16.84
N GLN A 342 34.97 20.61 -16.85
CA GLN A 342 34.83 19.78 -15.68
C GLN A 342 36.17 19.09 -15.39
N THR A 343 36.71 19.31 -14.19
CA THR A 343 38.02 18.77 -13.80
C THR A 343 37.91 17.38 -13.20
N ASP A 344 36.73 17.00 -12.68
CA ASP A 344 36.44 15.66 -12.14
C ASP A 344 35.15 15.09 -12.74
N SER A 345 35.04 13.75 -12.72
CA SER A 345 33.79 13.08 -13.11
C SER A 345 32.68 13.48 -12.12
N PRO A 346 31.53 14.00 -12.59
CA PRO A 346 30.44 14.36 -11.71
C PRO A 346 29.97 13.14 -10.92
N TRP A 347 29.68 13.34 -9.65
CA TRP A 347 29.19 12.30 -8.76
C TRP A 347 27.97 12.78 -8.00
N THR A 348 27.14 11.84 -7.58
CA THR A 348 25.90 12.12 -6.87
C THR A 348 25.99 11.61 -5.44
N ALA A 349 25.36 12.33 -4.53
CA ALA A 349 25.04 11.86 -3.19
C ALA A 349 23.53 11.69 -3.06
N GLU A 350 23.10 10.57 -2.47
CA GLU A 350 21.70 10.25 -2.26
C GLU A 350 21.46 9.97 -0.78
N ILE A 351 20.41 10.56 -0.22
CA ILE A 351 19.94 10.23 1.13
C ILE A 351 19.10 8.95 1.10
N THR A 352 19.05 8.22 2.22
CA THR A 352 18.08 7.14 2.42
C THR A 352 16.69 7.59 1.99
N GLU A 353 16.02 6.81 1.15
CA GLU A 353 14.63 7.08 0.73
C GLU A 353 13.69 7.12 1.95
N ASP A 354 12.59 7.85 1.82
CA ASP A 354 11.55 7.88 2.85
C ASP A 354 11.03 6.48 3.15
N PHE A 355 10.83 6.18 4.43
CA PHE A 355 10.42 4.85 4.84
C PHE A 355 9.51 4.86 6.06
N THR A 356 8.68 3.82 6.11
CA THR A 356 7.74 3.59 7.20
C THR A 356 8.22 2.45 8.07
N VAL A 357 8.14 2.64 9.39
CA VAL A 357 8.51 1.63 10.38
C VAL A 357 7.40 1.43 11.42
N PRO A 358 7.17 0.19 11.85
CA PRO A 358 6.25 -0.06 12.96
C PRO A 358 6.81 0.52 14.28
N TYR A 359 5.89 0.98 15.14
CA TYR A 359 6.21 1.49 16.47
C TYR A 359 7.13 0.53 17.28
N GLY A 360 8.19 1.09 17.86
CA GLY A 360 9.24 0.36 18.58
C GLY A 360 10.14 -0.54 17.73
N GLN A 361 10.23 -0.29 16.42
CA GLN A 361 11.14 -0.98 15.49
C GLN A 361 12.07 -0.02 14.72
N THR A 362 12.49 1.06 15.37
CA THR A 362 13.38 2.08 14.81
C THR A 362 14.85 1.84 15.18
N SER A 363 15.14 1.06 16.22
CA SER A 363 16.49 0.90 16.79
C SER A 363 17.50 0.21 15.87
N ASP A 364 17.05 -0.53 14.86
CA ASP A 364 17.91 -1.18 13.85
C ASP A 364 17.98 -0.38 12.53
N LYS A 365 17.43 0.83 12.52
CA LYS A 365 17.36 1.68 11.34
C LYS A 365 18.38 2.80 11.43
N GLU A 366 18.95 3.10 10.28
CA GLU A 366 19.96 4.12 10.12
C GLU A 366 19.59 4.98 8.93
N LEU A 367 19.70 6.29 9.10
CA LEU A 367 19.70 7.25 8.02
C LEU A 367 21.11 7.31 7.45
N LYS A 368 21.23 7.39 6.13
CA LYS A 368 22.52 7.36 5.43
C LYS A 368 22.53 8.33 4.27
N VAL A 369 23.68 8.93 4.03
CA VAL A 369 24.00 9.60 2.78
C VAL A 369 25.02 8.74 2.05
N THR A 370 24.69 8.30 0.84
CA THR A 370 25.56 7.44 0.02
C THR A 370 26.09 8.23 -1.16
N VAL A 371 27.40 8.20 -1.36
CA VAL A 371 28.06 8.84 -2.51
C VAL A 371 28.36 7.79 -3.59
N ALA A 372 28.14 8.15 -4.85
CA ALA A 372 28.43 7.30 -6.00
C ALA A 372 29.92 6.86 -6.03
N PRO A 373 30.24 5.65 -6.51
CA PRO A 373 31.61 5.14 -6.55
C PRO A 373 32.57 6.08 -7.29
N GLY A 374 33.62 6.54 -6.61
CA GLY A 374 34.59 7.50 -7.14
C GLY A 374 34.36 8.95 -6.73
N GLY A 375 33.26 9.27 -6.05
CA GLY A 375 33.02 10.56 -5.43
C GLY A 375 33.66 10.71 -4.04
N GLU A 376 33.87 11.95 -3.62
CA GLU A 376 34.38 12.27 -2.28
C GLU A 376 33.26 12.19 -1.23
N ALA A 377 33.59 11.76 -0.01
CA ALA A 377 32.60 11.71 1.07
C ALA A 377 32.11 13.11 1.42
N LEU A 378 30.79 13.29 1.53
CA LEU A 378 30.20 14.53 2.04
C LEU A 378 30.33 14.57 3.56
N GLU A 379 31.21 15.44 4.06
CA GLU A 379 31.24 15.75 5.49
C GLU A 379 30.01 16.59 5.86
N GLY A 380 29.28 16.18 6.90
CA GLY A 380 28.05 16.84 7.33
C GLY A 380 27.58 16.37 8.70
N TYR A 381 26.41 16.85 9.10
CA TYR A 381 25.76 16.53 10.37
C TYR A 381 24.24 16.38 10.18
N TRP A 382 23.62 15.62 11.06
CA TRP A 382 22.17 15.38 11.06
C TRP A 382 21.46 16.33 11.99
N CYS A 383 20.30 16.83 11.55
CA CYS A 383 19.40 17.69 12.30
C CYS A 383 17.98 17.10 12.33
N LYS A 384 17.26 17.43 13.40
CA LYS A 384 15.81 17.26 13.50
C LYS A 384 15.24 18.45 14.27
N ASP A 385 14.16 19.04 13.77
CA ASP A 385 13.49 20.20 14.40
C ASP A 385 14.47 21.35 14.75
N GLY A 386 15.49 21.55 13.91
CA GLY A 386 16.55 22.55 14.11
C GLY A 386 17.61 22.21 15.16
N VAL A 387 17.59 21.00 15.74
CA VAL A 387 18.58 20.52 16.72
C VAL A 387 19.54 19.54 16.05
N GLU A 388 20.85 19.82 16.17
CA GLU A 388 21.92 18.94 15.71
C GLU A 388 21.99 17.65 16.56
N LEU A 389 22.04 16.51 15.89
CA LEU A 389 22.01 15.16 16.48
C LEU A 389 23.39 14.50 16.50
N GLY A 390 24.21 14.73 15.46
CA GLY A 390 25.56 14.19 15.36
C GLY A 390 26.19 14.33 13.97
N ASP A 391 27.52 14.32 13.96
CA ASP A 391 28.36 14.37 12.76
C ASP A 391 28.42 13.01 12.03
N GLY A 392 28.57 13.06 10.71
CA GLY A 392 28.84 11.90 9.86
C GLY A 392 27.74 11.58 8.87
N ASP A 393 28.03 10.66 7.95
CA ASP A 393 27.17 10.22 6.84
C ASP A 393 26.10 9.20 7.26
N VAL A 394 26.19 8.67 8.48
CA VAL A 394 25.26 7.68 9.03
C VAL A 394 24.74 8.13 10.39
N TYR A 395 23.42 8.09 10.58
CA TYR A 395 22.77 8.35 11.87
C TYR A 395 21.85 7.22 12.28
N ALA A 396 22.09 6.63 13.45
CA ALA A 396 21.23 5.59 14.03
C ALA A 396 19.99 6.23 14.67
N LEU A 397 18.80 5.76 14.29
CA LEU A 397 17.56 6.30 14.82
C LEU A 397 17.35 5.94 16.30
N PRO A 398 16.74 6.84 17.11
CA PRO A 398 16.31 6.52 18.45
C PRO A 398 15.34 5.33 18.46
N GLY A 399 15.49 4.41 19.42
CA GLY A 399 14.66 3.20 19.52
C GLY A 399 13.24 3.43 20.05
N ASP A 400 12.95 4.64 20.52
CA ASP A 400 11.77 5.02 21.31
C ASP A 400 10.91 6.10 20.62
N LEU A 401 11.02 6.24 19.30
CA LEU A 401 10.16 7.15 18.55
C LEU A 401 8.67 6.77 18.70
N GLU A 402 7.85 7.78 18.97
CA GLU A 402 6.39 7.68 19.04
C GLU A 402 5.78 7.59 17.63
N ILE A 403 4.48 7.32 17.55
CA ILE A 403 3.77 7.34 16.26
C ILE A 403 3.72 8.76 15.73
N GLY A 404 4.04 8.91 14.45
CA GLY A 404 4.06 10.20 13.78
C GLY A 404 5.01 10.19 12.59
N GLU A 405 5.12 11.36 11.96
CA GLU A 405 6.07 11.62 10.89
C GLU A 405 7.19 12.47 11.43
N TYR A 406 8.42 12.08 11.11
CA TYR A 406 9.62 12.77 11.55
C TYR A 406 10.50 13.10 10.35
N GLU A 407 10.71 14.38 10.12
CA GLU A 407 11.66 14.86 9.12
C GLU A 407 13.05 14.98 9.74
N TYR A 408 14.05 14.40 9.08
CA TYR A 408 15.45 14.56 9.40
C TYR A 408 16.16 15.21 8.23
N VAL A 409 17.06 16.14 8.54
CA VAL A 409 17.81 16.90 7.54
C VAL A 409 19.30 16.63 7.72
N PHE A 410 19.98 16.28 6.65
CA PHE A 410 21.44 16.23 6.61
C PHE A 410 21.97 17.55 6.05
N HIS A 411 22.82 18.24 6.82
CA HIS A 411 23.48 19.48 6.41
C HIS A 411 24.95 19.19 6.07
N ALA A 412 25.36 19.49 4.84
CA ALA A 412 26.75 19.34 4.44
C ALA A 412 27.61 20.52 4.94
N LYS A 413 28.80 20.23 5.49
CA LYS A 413 29.75 21.25 5.99
C LYS A 413 30.51 21.96 4.87
N VAL A 414 30.59 21.33 3.70
CA VAL A 414 31.30 21.85 2.51
C VAL A 414 30.56 22.98 1.79
N SER A 415 29.26 23.16 2.05
CA SER A 415 28.46 24.31 1.61
C SER A 415 27.20 24.42 2.47
N TRP A 416 26.96 25.59 3.08
CA TRP A 416 25.81 25.84 3.96
C TRP A 416 24.43 25.76 3.25
N SER A 417 24.40 25.45 1.96
CA SER A 417 23.19 25.39 1.12
C SER A 417 22.77 23.99 0.69
N VAL A 418 23.49 22.93 1.11
CA VAL A 418 23.13 21.54 0.75
C VAL A 418 22.43 20.89 1.94
N GLU A 419 21.11 20.76 1.81
CA GLU A 419 20.22 20.11 2.76
C GLU A 419 19.53 18.94 2.07
N LEU A 420 19.67 17.73 2.64
CA LEU A 420 18.99 16.54 2.16
C LEU A 420 17.99 16.07 3.21
N HIS A 421 16.76 15.78 2.79
CA HIS A 421 15.63 15.55 3.68
C HIS A 421 15.17 14.09 3.57
N VAL A 422 14.96 13.45 4.71
CA VAL A 422 14.35 12.12 4.80
C VAL A 422 13.21 12.13 5.81
N THR A 423 12.09 11.57 5.41
CA THR A 423 10.92 11.41 6.26
C THR A 423 10.84 9.98 6.76
N VAL A 424 10.78 9.85 8.09
CA VAL A 424 10.56 8.58 8.78
C VAL A 424 9.15 8.59 9.35
N THR A 425 8.28 7.73 8.82
CA THR A 425 6.92 7.56 9.35
C THR A 425 6.88 6.38 10.31
N VAL A 426 6.48 6.63 11.56
CA VAL A 426 6.26 5.58 12.56
C VAL A 426 4.76 5.29 12.63
N GLU A 427 4.38 4.07 12.25
CA GLU A 427 2.99 3.62 12.23
C GLU A 427 2.66 2.67 13.40
N PRO A 428 1.37 2.52 13.76
CA PRO A 428 0.94 1.52 14.73
C PRO A 428 1.50 0.14 14.47
N LYS A 429 2.07 -0.49 15.51
CA LYS A 429 2.64 -1.83 15.40
C LYS A 429 1.55 -2.89 15.29
N THR A 430 1.69 -3.79 14.33
CA THR A 430 0.75 -4.91 14.18
C THR A 430 0.95 -5.96 15.28
N VAL A 431 -0.12 -6.32 15.99
CA VAL A 431 -0.16 -7.35 17.04
C VAL A 431 -1.12 -8.48 16.69
N ILE A 432 -0.85 -9.68 17.22
CA ILE A 432 -1.60 -10.89 16.90
C ILE A 432 -2.37 -11.37 18.14
N PRO A 433 -3.71 -11.49 18.09
CA PRO A 433 -4.46 -12.08 19.19
C PRO A 433 -4.19 -13.58 19.29
N VAL A 434 -3.85 -14.04 20.49
CA VAL A 434 -3.55 -15.42 20.83
C VAL A 434 -4.47 -15.89 21.94
N ILE A 435 -5.25 -16.93 21.66
CA ILE A 435 -6.07 -17.63 22.65
C ILE A 435 -5.33 -18.88 23.11
N THR A 436 -5.28 -19.07 24.43
CA THR A 436 -4.78 -20.28 25.08
C THR A 436 -5.83 -20.82 26.05
N GLY A 437 -5.56 -22.00 26.63
CA GLY A 437 -6.45 -22.64 27.59
C GLY A 437 -7.21 -23.85 27.03
N SER A 438 -8.28 -24.23 27.72
CA SER A 438 -9.11 -25.37 27.36
C SER A 438 -10.56 -25.05 27.70
N ALA A 439 -11.44 -25.27 26.71
CA ALA A 439 -12.83 -24.89 26.80
C ALA A 439 -13.74 -26.11 26.62
N ALA A 440 -14.66 -26.28 27.56
CA ALA A 440 -15.72 -27.26 27.50
C ALA A 440 -17.04 -26.67 28.03
N LYS A 441 -18.15 -27.06 27.41
CA LYS A 441 -19.50 -26.85 27.96
C LYS A 441 -20.39 -28.05 27.71
N VAL A 442 -21.48 -28.16 28.45
CA VAL A 442 -22.56 -29.12 28.16
C VAL A 442 -23.48 -28.50 27.09
N TYR A 443 -24.04 -29.34 26.22
CA TYR A 443 -24.99 -28.93 25.20
C TYR A 443 -26.18 -28.20 25.82
N ASP A 444 -26.42 -26.97 25.39
CA ASP A 444 -27.50 -26.08 25.84
C ASP A 444 -28.34 -25.53 24.67
N GLY A 445 -28.11 -26.06 23.46
CA GLY A 445 -28.76 -25.60 22.22
C GLY A 445 -28.18 -24.32 21.61
N THR A 446 -27.12 -23.74 22.19
CA THR A 446 -26.51 -22.49 21.71
C THR A 446 -25.03 -22.65 21.34
N ALA A 447 -24.58 -21.85 20.38
CA ALA A 447 -23.16 -21.74 20.04
C ALA A 447 -22.40 -20.72 20.92
N ALA A 448 -23.11 -19.89 21.70
CA ALA A 448 -22.51 -18.88 22.56
C ALA A 448 -21.62 -19.53 23.64
N TYR A 449 -20.54 -18.85 23.99
CA TYR A 449 -19.62 -19.27 25.04
C TYR A 449 -19.14 -18.06 25.84
N ASP A 450 -19.06 -18.21 27.15
CA ASP A 450 -18.64 -17.17 28.09
C ASP A 450 -17.11 -16.99 28.16
N GLY A 451 -16.35 -17.88 27.50
CA GLY A 451 -14.90 -17.88 27.52
C GLY A 451 -14.29 -18.55 28.76
N ALA A 452 -15.08 -19.25 29.58
CA ALA A 452 -14.58 -19.92 30.77
C ALA A 452 -13.38 -20.85 30.46
N GLY A 453 -12.28 -20.70 31.19
CA GLY A 453 -11.07 -21.52 30.99
C GLY A 453 -10.23 -21.14 29.75
N LEU A 454 -10.57 -20.05 29.06
CA LEU A 454 -9.75 -19.44 28.01
C LEU A 454 -9.00 -18.21 28.54
N SER A 455 -7.84 -17.95 27.94
CA SER A 455 -7.08 -16.72 28.16
C SER A 455 -6.71 -16.12 26.81
N LEU A 456 -7.05 -14.85 26.63
CA LEU A 456 -6.73 -14.07 25.43
C LEU A 456 -5.55 -13.15 25.75
N SER A 457 -4.56 -13.13 24.86
CA SER A 457 -3.36 -12.31 24.95
C SER A 457 -3.03 -11.72 23.58
N LEU A 458 -2.20 -10.69 23.54
CA LEU A 458 -1.69 -10.09 22.32
C LEU A 458 -0.20 -10.41 22.18
N ASP A 459 0.18 -11.07 21.11
CA ASP A 459 1.58 -11.29 20.74
C ASP A 459 2.10 -10.08 19.94
N GLY A 460 3.31 -9.63 20.25
CA GLY A 460 3.98 -8.49 19.61
C GLY A 460 3.89 -7.14 20.35
N VAL A 461 3.09 -7.02 21.42
CA VAL A 461 3.06 -5.82 22.28
C VAL A 461 4.43 -5.64 22.95
N LEU A 462 4.96 -4.42 22.95
CA LEU A 462 6.24 -4.11 23.58
C LEU A 462 6.13 -4.28 25.11
N GLU A 463 7.19 -4.77 25.76
CA GLU A 463 7.18 -5.03 27.21
C GLU A 463 6.79 -3.80 28.03
N ALA A 464 7.28 -2.61 27.65
CA ALA A 464 6.98 -1.36 28.33
C ALA A 464 5.50 -0.96 28.27
N ASP A 465 4.76 -1.42 27.25
CA ASP A 465 3.35 -1.07 27.02
C ASP A 465 2.36 -2.12 27.54
N ARG A 466 2.83 -3.29 28.00
CA ARG A 466 1.94 -4.42 28.34
C ARG A 466 0.87 -4.09 29.37
N SER A 467 1.11 -3.16 30.29
CA SER A 467 0.12 -2.72 31.29
C SER A 467 -0.92 -1.73 30.75
N GLY A 468 -0.62 -1.04 29.65
CA GLY A 468 -1.46 -0.01 29.03
C GLY A 468 -2.21 -0.48 27.79
N VAL A 469 -2.13 -1.78 27.45
CA VAL A 469 -2.84 -2.40 26.33
C VAL A 469 -3.64 -3.60 26.82
N THR A 470 -4.95 -3.55 26.61
CA THR A 470 -5.90 -4.62 26.94
C THR A 470 -6.75 -4.96 25.74
N VAL A 471 -7.33 -6.16 25.74
CA VAL A 471 -8.14 -6.67 24.63
C VAL A 471 -9.40 -7.35 25.17
N SER A 472 -10.54 -7.00 24.60
CA SER A 472 -11.83 -7.64 24.90
C SER A 472 -12.33 -8.43 23.71
N ALA A 473 -13.05 -9.53 23.97
CA ALA A 473 -13.58 -10.38 22.92
C ALA A 473 -14.85 -11.11 23.36
N SER A 474 -15.67 -11.47 22.38
CA SER A 474 -16.78 -12.42 22.53
C SER A 474 -16.40 -13.79 21.98
N TYR A 475 -16.92 -14.87 22.55
CA TYR A 475 -16.56 -16.24 22.17
C TYR A 475 -17.77 -17.02 21.66
N ALA A 476 -17.59 -17.77 20.57
CA ALA A 476 -18.62 -18.67 20.07
C ALA A 476 -18.01 -19.93 19.44
N PHE A 477 -18.70 -21.05 19.63
CA PHE A 477 -18.45 -22.28 18.88
C PHE A 477 -18.92 -22.16 17.43
N ASP A 478 -18.31 -22.95 16.54
CA ASP A 478 -18.69 -23.02 15.13
C ASP A 478 -20.09 -23.60 14.87
N SER A 479 -20.61 -24.41 15.79
CA SER A 479 -22.04 -24.75 15.86
C SER A 479 -22.46 -25.12 17.28
N ALA A 480 -23.77 -25.15 17.54
CA ALA A 480 -24.32 -25.53 18.84
C ALA A 480 -24.21 -27.04 19.14
N ASP A 481 -23.96 -27.89 18.14
CA ASP A 481 -24.02 -29.35 18.30
C ASP A 481 -22.94 -29.89 19.24
N ALA A 482 -23.21 -30.98 19.96
CA ALA A 482 -22.20 -31.66 20.74
C ALA A 482 -21.08 -32.22 19.86
N GLY A 483 -19.85 -32.22 20.37
CA GLY A 483 -18.71 -32.74 19.64
C GLY A 483 -17.36 -32.37 20.21
N GLU A 484 -16.37 -33.14 19.79
CA GLU A 484 -14.96 -32.94 20.11
C GLU A 484 -14.26 -32.06 19.06
N ASN A 485 -13.25 -31.29 19.49
CA ASN A 485 -12.44 -30.44 18.61
C ASN A 485 -13.24 -29.40 17.81
N LYS A 486 -14.33 -28.91 18.38
CA LYS A 486 -15.12 -27.82 17.81
C LYS A 486 -14.32 -26.53 17.83
N THR A 487 -14.48 -25.70 16.81
CA THR A 487 -13.76 -24.42 16.73
C THR A 487 -14.46 -23.42 17.62
N ILE A 488 -13.72 -22.77 18.50
CA ILE A 488 -14.17 -21.57 19.20
C ILE A 488 -13.47 -20.40 18.53
N THR A 489 -14.24 -19.42 18.09
CA THR A 489 -13.74 -18.15 17.57
C THR A 489 -13.93 -17.10 18.64
N ALA A 490 -12.85 -16.45 19.07
CA ALA A 490 -12.96 -15.15 19.73
C ALA A 490 -13.04 -14.07 18.67
N THR A 491 -14.07 -13.24 18.74
CA THR A 491 -14.22 -12.04 17.94
C THR A 491 -13.82 -10.87 18.81
N ILE A 492 -12.68 -10.24 18.47
CA ILE A 492 -12.14 -9.11 19.21
C ILE A 492 -13.09 -7.92 19.05
N THR A 493 -13.54 -7.38 20.18
CA THR A 493 -14.48 -6.26 20.22
C THR A 493 -13.78 -4.93 20.36
N GLU A 494 -12.68 -4.89 21.12
CA GLU A 494 -11.96 -3.65 21.42
C GLU A 494 -10.49 -3.94 21.78
N LEU A 495 -9.62 -3.04 21.33
CA LEU A 495 -8.28 -2.80 21.87
C LEU A 495 -8.38 -1.54 22.71
N SER A 496 -8.06 -1.60 24.00
CA SER A 496 -8.27 -0.49 24.93
C SER A 496 -7.12 -0.33 25.91
N GLY A 497 -7.06 0.85 26.54
CA GLY A 497 -5.94 1.28 27.39
C GLY A 497 -5.23 2.50 26.82
N ASP A 498 -4.43 3.17 27.64
CA ASP A 498 -3.75 4.43 27.30
C ASP A 498 -2.68 4.28 26.22
N LYS A 499 -2.24 3.04 25.94
CA LYS A 499 -1.27 2.71 24.88
C LYS A 499 -1.89 2.00 23.69
N ALA A 500 -3.21 1.83 23.64
CA ALA A 500 -3.89 1.04 22.61
C ALA A 500 -3.68 1.59 21.19
N GLU A 501 -3.67 2.92 21.03
CA GLU A 501 -3.48 3.59 19.73
C GLU A 501 -2.13 3.29 19.08
N ARG A 502 -1.17 2.78 19.86
CA ARG A 502 0.15 2.36 19.36
C ARG A 502 0.13 1.06 18.56
N TYR A 503 -1.01 0.37 18.52
CA TYR A 503 -1.12 -0.98 17.99
C TYR A 503 -2.34 -1.17 17.10
N VAL A 504 -2.20 -2.06 16.13
CA VAL A 504 -3.30 -2.51 15.26
C VAL A 504 -3.36 -4.03 15.20
N LEU A 505 -4.55 -4.61 15.08
CA LEU A 505 -4.72 -6.07 15.03
C LEU A 505 -4.40 -6.62 13.65
N ALA A 506 -3.59 -7.68 13.60
CA ALA A 506 -3.40 -8.48 12.39
C ALA A 506 -4.70 -9.16 11.92
N SER A 507 -5.61 -9.44 12.86
CA SER A 507 -6.96 -9.96 12.61
C SER A 507 -7.86 -9.65 13.80
N ASN A 508 -9.12 -9.35 13.55
CA ASN A 508 -10.15 -9.21 14.58
C ASN A 508 -10.68 -10.56 15.12
N THR A 509 -10.02 -11.67 14.80
CA THR A 509 -10.41 -12.99 15.31
C THR A 509 -9.21 -13.83 15.71
N ALA A 510 -9.41 -14.69 16.71
CA ALA A 510 -8.51 -15.77 17.07
C ALA A 510 -9.32 -17.05 17.28
N ALA A 511 -8.72 -18.22 17.06
CA ALA A 511 -9.43 -19.49 17.14
C ALA A 511 -8.67 -20.57 17.91
N ILE A 512 -9.42 -21.29 18.75
CA ILE A 512 -8.93 -22.45 19.50
C ILE A 512 -9.91 -23.63 19.33
N LYS A 513 -9.51 -24.82 19.80
CA LYS A 513 -10.38 -25.99 19.83
C LYS A 513 -10.95 -26.20 21.23
N GLY A 514 -12.24 -26.50 21.30
CA GLY A 514 -12.94 -26.88 22.52
C GLY A 514 -13.87 -28.08 22.30
N LYS A 515 -14.68 -28.35 23.32
CA LYS A 515 -15.61 -29.49 23.36
C LYS A 515 -17.00 -29.02 23.79
N ILE A 516 -18.03 -29.54 23.12
CA ILE A 516 -19.41 -29.51 23.64
C ILE A 516 -19.78 -30.94 24.02
N GLU A 517 -20.01 -31.18 25.31
CA GLU A 517 -20.46 -32.45 25.85
C GLU A 517 -21.94 -32.67 25.58
N LYS A 518 -22.32 -33.93 25.33
CA LYS A 518 -23.73 -34.27 25.17
C LYS A 518 -24.47 -34.02 26.49
N ALA A 519 -25.66 -33.44 26.40
CA ALA A 519 -26.53 -33.27 27.56
C ALA A 519 -27.19 -34.61 27.97
N GLY A 520 -27.61 -34.69 29.23
CA GLY A 520 -28.47 -35.80 29.68
C GLY A 520 -29.91 -35.65 29.18
N GLN A 521 -30.68 -36.74 29.24
CA GLN A 521 -32.11 -36.76 28.94
C GLN A 521 -32.87 -37.44 30.08
N ALA A 522 -34.11 -37.01 30.32
CA ALA A 522 -34.97 -37.63 31.32
C ALA A 522 -35.34 -39.07 30.94
N ALA A 523 -35.41 -39.95 31.94
CA ALA A 523 -35.92 -41.30 31.75
C ALA A 523 -37.41 -41.25 31.36
N PRO A 524 -37.87 -42.12 30.46
CA PRO A 524 -39.29 -42.17 30.14
C PRO A 524 -40.09 -42.96 31.17
N GLY A 525 -41.42 -42.89 31.06
CA GLY A 525 -42.32 -43.75 31.82
C GLY A 525 -42.09 -45.25 31.49
N ALA A 526 -42.51 -46.13 32.41
CA ALA A 526 -42.42 -47.57 32.23
C ALA A 526 -43.19 -48.02 30.96
N PRO A 527 -42.69 -49.02 30.21
CA PRO A 527 -43.36 -49.47 29.00
C PRO A 527 -44.70 -50.14 29.30
N THR A 528 -45.64 -50.04 28.36
CA THR A 528 -46.95 -50.70 28.43
C THR A 528 -47.07 -51.73 27.32
N ALA A 529 -47.98 -52.70 27.47
CA ALA A 529 -48.36 -53.63 26.42
C ALA A 529 -49.87 -53.84 26.45
N LEU A 530 -50.51 -53.86 25.29
CA LEU A 530 -51.91 -54.27 25.18
C LEU A 530 -52.01 -55.80 25.30
N ASP A 531 -53.04 -56.32 25.95
CA ASP A 531 -53.21 -57.77 26.13
C ASP A 531 -53.26 -58.54 24.78
N THR A 532 -53.76 -57.89 23.72
CA THR A 532 -53.78 -58.43 22.35
C THR A 532 -52.38 -58.64 21.75
N ASN A 533 -51.37 -57.95 22.29
CA ASN A 533 -49.96 -58.03 21.86
C ASN A 533 -49.11 -58.95 22.76
N ILE A 534 -49.71 -59.55 23.79
CA ILE A 534 -49.10 -60.57 24.63
C ILE A 534 -49.52 -61.94 24.09
N ARG A 535 -48.55 -62.70 23.57
CA ARG A 535 -48.72 -64.05 23.03
C ARG A 535 -48.01 -65.06 23.91
N ASP A 536 -48.09 -66.34 23.55
CA ASP A 536 -47.43 -67.41 24.30
C ASP A 536 -45.91 -67.44 24.12
N THR A 537 -45.40 -66.93 23.00
CA THR A 537 -43.96 -66.93 22.68
C THR A 537 -43.42 -65.57 22.24
N SER A 538 -44.25 -64.52 22.29
CA SER A 538 -43.81 -63.15 22.01
C SER A 538 -44.60 -62.10 22.79
N ILE A 539 -43.96 -60.95 23.03
CA ILE A 539 -44.57 -59.76 23.61
C ILE A 539 -44.15 -58.56 22.75
N THR A 540 -45.12 -57.77 22.31
CA THR A 540 -44.87 -56.49 21.63
C THR A 540 -45.33 -55.33 22.51
N LEU A 541 -44.37 -54.51 22.96
CA LEU A 541 -44.64 -53.31 23.77
C LEU A 541 -45.31 -52.22 22.91
N THR A 542 -46.07 -51.33 23.56
CA THR A 542 -46.59 -50.13 22.92
C THR A 542 -45.42 -49.19 22.61
N ALA A 543 -45.24 -48.85 21.33
CA ALA A 543 -44.19 -47.94 20.92
C ALA A 543 -44.42 -46.55 21.53
N ALA A 544 -43.40 -46.02 22.21
CA ALA A 544 -43.42 -44.69 22.84
C ALA A 544 -43.00 -43.58 21.85
N GLY A 545 -42.41 -43.96 20.71
CA GLY A 545 -41.94 -43.10 19.64
C GLY A 545 -40.74 -43.71 18.92
N ASP A 546 -40.33 -43.11 17.81
CA ASP A 546 -39.23 -43.62 16.97
C ASP A 546 -37.83 -43.46 17.62
N ASN A 547 -37.72 -42.59 18.61
CA ASN A 547 -36.49 -42.29 19.36
C ASN A 547 -36.32 -43.15 20.62
N PHE A 548 -37.01 -44.29 20.75
CA PHE A 548 -36.94 -45.15 21.94
C PHE A 548 -36.28 -46.50 21.68
N GLN A 549 -35.54 -47.00 22.67
CA GLN A 549 -35.06 -48.38 22.71
C GLN A 549 -35.74 -49.13 23.84
N TYR A 550 -35.83 -50.45 23.65
CA TYR A 550 -36.45 -51.38 24.57
C TYR A 550 -35.44 -52.43 25.00
N SER A 551 -35.56 -52.89 26.22
CA SER A 551 -34.72 -53.94 26.78
C SER A 551 -35.55 -54.84 27.68
N ARG A 552 -35.17 -56.12 27.80
CA ARG A 552 -35.78 -57.07 28.72
C ARG A 552 -34.92 -57.38 29.96
N ASP A 553 -33.73 -56.79 30.04
CA ASP A 553 -32.74 -57.02 31.09
C ASP A 553 -32.10 -55.72 31.60
N GLY A 554 -32.39 -54.58 30.97
CA GLY A 554 -31.80 -53.27 31.28
C GLY A 554 -30.41 -53.06 30.67
N GLU A 555 -29.81 -54.08 30.05
CA GLU A 555 -28.43 -54.08 29.56
C GLU A 555 -28.36 -54.15 28.03
N HIS A 556 -29.18 -55.02 27.41
CA HIS A 556 -29.25 -55.23 25.97
C HIS A 556 -30.45 -54.48 25.39
N TRP A 557 -30.16 -53.51 24.53
CA TRP A 557 -31.16 -52.58 23.98
C TRP A 557 -31.41 -52.84 22.49
N GLN A 558 -32.68 -52.82 22.09
CA GLN A 558 -33.13 -52.95 20.71
C GLN A 558 -34.09 -51.82 20.33
N ASP A 559 -34.11 -51.47 19.04
CA ASP A 559 -35.00 -50.42 18.51
C ASP A 559 -36.43 -50.92 18.31
N SER A 560 -36.61 -52.23 18.09
CA SER A 560 -37.94 -52.83 17.95
C SER A 560 -38.60 -53.01 19.32
N PRO A 561 -39.89 -52.71 19.49
CA PRO A 561 -40.62 -53.03 20.72
C PRO A 561 -41.05 -54.51 20.80
N GLU A 562 -40.76 -55.32 19.79
CA GLU A 562 -41.15 -56.74 19.71
C GLU A 562 -40.06 -57.68 20.23
N PHE A 563 -40.44 -58.55 21.17
CA PHE A 563 -39.60 -59.58 21.75
C PHE A 563 -40.20 -60.96 21.43
N THR A 564 -39.44 -61.79 20.72
CA THR A 564 -39.86 -63.14 20.28
C THR A 564 -38.98 -64.21 20.92
N GLY A 565 -39.39 -65.48 20.80
CA GLY A 565 -38.66 -66.61 21.38
C GLY A 565 -38.75 -66.66 22.92
N LEU A 566 -39.85 -66.14 23.46
CA LEU A 566 -40.14 -66.19 24.89
C LEU A 566 -40.76 -67.54 25.27
N SER A 567 -40.56 -67.96 26.51
CA SER A 567 -41.17 -69.16 27.07
C SER A 567 -42.61 -68.86 27.48
N PRO A 568 -43.59 -69.74 27.16
CA PRO A 568 -44.97 -69.60 27.61
C PRO A 568 -45.11 -69.52 29.13
N ASP A 569 -46.19 -68.89 29.60
CA ASP A 569 -46.52 -68.74 31.03
C ASP A 569 -45.36 -68.20 31.90
N THR A 570 -44.48 -67.39 31.31
CA THR A 570 -43.28 -66.86 31.98
C THR A 570 -43.36 -65.33 32.08
N ALA A 571 -43.06 -64.80 33.27
CA ALA A 571 -42.98 -63.38 33.52
C ALA A 571 -41.66 -62.80 32.98
N TYR A 572 -41.74 -61.73 32.22
CA TYR A 572 -40.59 -60.98 31.71
C TYR A 572 -40.69 -59.51 32.13
N THR A 573 -39.55 -58.93 32.50
CA THR A 573 -39.42 -57.51 32.82
C THR A 573 -38.93 -56.75 31.60
N PHE A 574 -39.47 -55.57 31.36
CA PHE A 574 -39.11 -54.70 30.25
C PHE A 574 -38.85 -53.28 30.70
N TYR A 575 -37.95 -52.62 29.98
CA TYR A 575 -37.52 -51.26 30.17
C TYR A 575 -37.58 -50.51 28.84
N ALA A 576 -37.83 -49.21 28.90
CA ALA A 576 -37.69 -48.29 27.79
C ALA A 576 -36.65 -47.21 28.12
N ARG A 577 -35.96 -46.67 27.11
CA ARG A 577 -35.14 -45.46 27.25
C ARG A 577 -35.20 -44.64 25.97
N VAL A 578 -34.89 -43.35 26.07
CA VAL A 578 -34.68 -42.49 24.90
C VAL A 578 -33.30 -42.81 24.31
N LYS A 579 -33.26 -43.02 23.00
CA LYS A 579 -32.05 -43.27 22.21
C LYS A 579 -31.06 -42.13 22.41
N GLU A 580 -29.77 -42.48 22.42
CA GLU A 580 -28.71 -41.51 22.23
C GLU A 580 -28.87 -40.84 20.85
N ASP A 581 -28.74 -39.52 20.80
CA ASP A 581 -28.73 -38.76 19.54
C ASP A 581 -27.40 -38.01 19.36
N ALA A 582 -27.33 -37.08 18.40
CA ALA A 582 -26.11 -36.32 18.15
C ALA A 582 -25.67 -35.44 19.34
N ASN A 583 -26.62 -34.91 20.10
CA ASN A 583 -26.43 -33.86 21.10
C ASN A 583 -26.74 -34.31 22.55
N HIS A 584 -27.35 -35.48 22.71
CA HIS A 584 -27.76 -36.02 24.00
C HIS A 584 -27.30 -37.46 24.20
N ASN A 585 -26.88 -37.79 25.43
CA ASN A 585 -26.63 -39.17 25.85
C ASN A 585 -27.96 -39.95 25.89
N ALA A 586 -27.91 -41.28 25.79
CA ALA A 586 -29.09 -42.10 26.07
C ALA A 586 -29.65 -41.77 27.46
N SER A 587 -30.97 -41.69 27.59
CA SER A 587 -31.57 -41.46 28.91
C SER A 587 -31.35 -42.67 29.83
N PRO A 588 -31.47 -42.50 31.15
CA PRO A 588 -31.57 -43.64 32.05
C PRO A 588 -32.77 -44.53 31.67
N ALA A 589 -32.71 -45.80 32.06
CA ALA A 589 -33.82 -46.73 31.88
C ALA A 589 -35.07 -46.22 32.61
N SER A 590 -36.24 -46.47 32.02
CA SER A 590 -37.53 -46.29 32.68
C SER A 590 -37.64 -47.13 33.94
N GLY A 591 -38.71 -46.92 34.72
CA GLY A 591 -39.17 -47.95 35.64
C GLY A 591 -39.40 -49.29 34.93
N ALA A 592 -39.20 -50.39 35.65
CA ALA A 592 -39.45 -51.76 35.18
C ALA A 592 -40.96 -52.02 35.01
N ALA A 593 -41.36 -52.65 33.91
CA ALA A 593 -42.71 -53.19 33.72
C ALA A 593 -42.66 -54.70 33.48
N SER A 594 -43.51 -55.47 34.17
CA SER A 594 -43.53 -56.93 34.03
C SER A 594 -44.80 -57.40 33.33
N PHE A 595 -44.63 -58.28 32.35
CA PHE A 595 -45.72 -58.92 31.61
C PHE A 595 -45.47 -60.43 31.54
N THR A 596 -46.54 -61.22 31.64
CA THR A 596 -46.48 -62.69 31.57
C THR A 596 -47.03 -63.15 30.22
N THR A 597 -46.24 -63.92 29.46
CA THR A 597 -46.69 -64.55 28.20
C THR A 597 -47.87 -65.47 28.45
N LYS A 598 -48.76 -65.62 27.46
CA LYS A 598 -49.91 -66.52 27.57
C LYS A 598 -49.47 -67.99 27.68
N LYS A 599 -50.33 -68.84 28.22
CA LYS A 599 -50.13 -70.29 28.27
C LYS A 599 -50.36 -70.87 26.87
N SER A 600 -49.45 -71.70 26.37
CA SER A 600 -49.66 -72.39 25.09
C SER A 600 -50.84 -73.37 25.18
N ALA A 601 -51.67 -73.42 24.14
CA ALA A 601 -52.76 -74.38 24.04
C ALA A 601 -52.23 -75.83 23.85
N PRO A 602 -52.96 -76.87 24.30
CA PRO A 602 -52.48 -78.25 24.20
C PRO A 602 -52.63 -78.80 22.77
N GLY A 603 -51.50 -79.26 22.20
CA GLY A 603 -51.46 -80.35 21.21
C GLY A 603 -51.39 -79.95 19.73
N GLY A 604 -50.21 -80.17 19.12
CA GLY A 604 -50.00 -80.17 17.67
C GLY A 604 -48.57 -80.55 17.29
N THR A 605 -48.35 -81.83 17.01
CA THR A 605 -47.09 -82.51 16.66
C THR A 605 -46.41 -82.01 15.38
N GLY A 606 -45.06 -81.95 15.39
CA GLY A 606 -44.24 -81.91 14.18
C GLY A 606 -42.78 -81.49 14.43
N ASN A 607 -41.88 -82.47 14.54
CA ASN A 607 -40.46 -82.28 14.81
C ASN A 607 -39.60 -82.16 13.54
N SER A 608 -38.56 -81.34 13.64
CA SER A 608 -37.20 -81.45 13.05
C SER A 608 -36.95 -81.27 11.55
N GLY A 609 -36.04 -80.32 11.29
CA GLY A 609 -35.17 -80.21 10.11
C GLY A 609 -35.53 -79.00 9.25
N THR A 610 -34.68 -78.03 8.94
CA THR A 610 -33.21 -77.97 8.84
C THR A 610 -32.83 -76.50 8.66
N GLY A 611 -31.59 -76.15 9.00
CA GLY A 611 -31.08 -74.78 9.18
C GLY A 611 -31.36 -73.78 8.04
N GLY A 612 -31.47 -72.51 8.42
CA GLY A 612 -31.74 -71.40 7.51
C GLY A 612 -31.06 -70.11 7.92
N ALA A 613 -29.94 -69.82 7.24
CA ALA A 613 -29.37 -68.51 6.99
C ALA A 613 -29.00 -67.66 8.21
N GLY A 614 -27.85 -68.01 8.81
CA GLY A 614 -27.04 -67.04 9.52
C GLY A 614 -26.88 -65.79 8.69
N ASN A 615 -27.17 -64.64 9.29
CA ASN A 615 -27.12 -63.33 8.66
C ASN A 615 -25.71 -63.14 8.07
N VAL A 616 -25.56 -63.32 6.75
CA VAL A 616 -24.30 -63.17 6.02
C VAL A 616 -24.03 -61.66 5.88
N SER A 617 -23.95 -60.94 6.99
CA SER A 617 -23.54 -59.53 7.01
C SER A 617 -22.02 -59.46 7.15
N VAL A 618 -21.38 -58.77 6.23
CA VAL A 618 -19.93 -58.54 6.30
C VAL A 618 -19.67 -57.46 7.34
N PRO A 619 -18.80 -57.68 8.35
CA PRO A 619 -18.50 -56.68 9.36
C PRO A 619 -18.06 -55.34 8.73
N LYS A 620 -18.47 -54.22 9.33
CA LYS A 620 -18.17 -52.87 8.81
C LYS A 620 -16.67 -52.63 8.58
N GLU A 621 -15.81 -53.15 9.45
CA GLU A 621 -14.35 -53.04 9.29
C GLU A 621 -13.84 -53.76 8.02
N GLU A 622 -14.41 -54.92 7.70
CA GLU A 622 -14.10 -55.64 6.47
C GLU A 622 -14.65 -54.92 5.23
N GLN A 623 -15.85 -54.35 5.32
CA GLN A 623 -16.40 -53.51 4.26
C GLN A 623 -15.55 -52.27 3.98
N GLU A 624 -15.03 -51.60 5.01
CA GLU A 624 -14.13 -50.44 4.86
C GLU A 624 -12.78 -50.83 4.22
N LYS A 625 -12.23 -51.99 4.61
CA LYS A 625 -11.01 -52.53 4.01
C LYS A 625 -11.23 -52.86 2.53
N ASN A 626 -12.36 -53.46 2.19
CA ASN A 626 -12.74 -53.79 0.82
C ASN A 626 -13.03 -52.53 -0.01
N ALA A 627 -13.66 -51.51 0.58
CA ALA A 627 -13.87 -50.20 -0.03
C ALA A 627 -12.54 -49.52 -0.41
N ALA A 628 -11.55 -49.59 0.49
CA ALA A 628 -10.20 -49.09 0.22
C ALA A 628 -9.48 -49.89 -0.89
N ALA A 629 -9.65 -51.21 -0.90
CA ALA A 629 -9.10 -52.09 -1.93
C ALA A 629 -9.69 -51.78 -3.32
N LEU A 630 -11.03 -51.69 -3.41
CA LEU A 630 -11.75 -51.32 -4.64
C LEU A 630 -11.28 -49.97 -5.15
N THR A 631 -11.23 -48.97 -4.27
CA THR A 631 -10.90 -47.60 -4.65
C THR A 631 -9.44 -47.44 -5.08
N GLY A 632 -8.51 -48.24 -4.55
CA GLY A 632 -7.08 -48.13 -4.85
C GLY A 632 -6.70 -48.30 -6.33
N LYS A 633 -7.57 -48.93 -7.14
CA LYS A 633 -7.45 -48.99 -8.62
C LYS A 633 -8.71 -48.49 -9.33
N LEU A 634 -9.61 -47.83 -8.61
CA LEU A 634 -10.83 -47.30 -9.18
C LEU A 634 -10.50 -46.16 -10.14
N LYS A 635 -10.84 -46.27 -11.42
CA LYS A 635 -10.75 -45.13 -12.34
C LYS A 635 -11.77 -45.24 -13.45
N ILE A 636 -12.28 -44.08 -13.87
CA ILE A 636 -13.03 -43.90 -15.10
C ILE A 636 -12.09 -43.37 -16.18
N SER A 637 -12.06 -44.06 -17.31
CA SER A 637 -11.43 -43.59 -18.54
C SER A 637 -12.40 -43.75 -19.70
N GLN A 638 -12.26 -42.95 -20.75
CA GLN A 638 -13.12 -43.03 -21.91
C GLN A 638 -12.28 -43.24 -23.17
N SER A 639 -12.65 -44.25 -23.95
CA SER A 639 -12.07 -44.53 -25.25
C SER A 639 -13.19 -44.64 -26.28
N GLY A 640 -13.16 -43.77 -27.28
CA GLY A 640 -14.23 -43.63 -28.26
C GLY A 640 -15.60 -43.39 -27.58
N LYS A 641 -16.59 -44.21 -27.97
CA LYS A 641 -17.98 -44.14 -27.48
C LYS A 641 -18.22 -44.98 -26.20
N LYS A 642 -17.17 -45.45 -25.52
CA LYS A 642 -17.28 -46.36 -24.38
C LYS A 642 -16.56 -45.84 -23.14
N ILE A 643 -17.17 -45.99 -21.97
CA ILE A 643 -16.55 -45.69 -20.68
C ILE A 643 -15.96 -46.98 -20.11
N SER A 644 -14.68 -46.98 -19.80
CA SER A 644 -14.03 -48.06 -19.05
C SER A 644 -13.91 -47.68 -17.59
N VAL A 645 -14.51 -48.50 -16.72
CA VAL A 645 -14.37 -48.43 -15.27
C VAL A 645 -13.45 -49.56 -14.87
N SER A 646 -12.34 -49.27 -14.19
CA SER A 646 -11.50 -50.28 -13.54
C SER A 646 -11.55 -50.12 -12.04
N TRP A 647 -11.28 -51.17 -11.27
CA TRP A 647 -11.31 -51.19 -9.80
C TRP A 647 -10.30 -52.19 -9.24
N GLY A 648 -10.03 -52.11 -7.93
CA GLY A 648 -9.22 -53.09 -7.24
C GLY A 648 -10.02 -54.35 -6.91
N LYS A 649 -9.39 -55.52 -6.97
CA LYS A 649 -10.07 -56.79 -6.69
C LYS A 649 -10.36 -56.94 -5.20
N VAL A 650 -11.49 -57.53 -4.86
CA VAL A 650 -11.88 -57.89 -3.49
C VAL A 650 -11.79 -59.40 -3.34
N ALA A 651 -11.16 -59.86 -2.27
CA ALA A 651 -11.08 -61.29 -1.97
C ALA A 651 -12.47 -61.82 -1.58
N GLY A 652 -12.84 -63.00 -2.06
CA GLY A 652 -14.15 -63.61 -1.79
C GLY A 652 -15.33 -63.01 -2.56
N ALA A 653 -15.10 -62.12 -3.53
CA ALA A 653 -16.15 -61.63 -4.41
C ALA A 653 -16.52 -62.68 -5.47
N ASP A 654 -17.81 -62.87 -5.71
CA ASP A 654 -18.34 -63.66 -6.83
C ASP A 654 -18.61 -62.78 -8.06
N GLY A 655 -18.81 -61.48 -7.83
CA GLY A 655 -19.00 -60.51 -8.90
C GLY A 655 -18.99 -59.06 -8.43
N TYR A 656 -19.24 -58.16 -9.38
CA TYR A 656 -19.27 -56.72 -9.15
C TYR A 656 -20.47 -56.08 -9.84
N ASP A 657 -21.10 -55.12 -9.17
CA ASP A 657 -22.10 -54.23 -9.76
C ASP A 657 -21.47 -52.86 -10.02
N ILE A 658 -21.51 -52.44 -11.28
CA ILE A 658 -20.89 -51.20 -11.74
C ILE A 658 -22.00 -50.20 -12.00
N TYR A 659 -22.02 -49.15 -11.21
CA TYR A 659 -23.01 -48.10 -11.33
C TYR A 659 -22.42 -46.99 -12.18
N VAL A 660 -23.04 -46.65 -13.32
CA VAL A 660 -22.66 -45.51 -14.16
C VAL A 660 -23.89 -44.66 -14.45
N GLN A 661 -23.80 -43.37 -14.16
CA GLN A 661 -24.88 -42.40 -14.40
C GLN A 661 -24.33 -41.04 -14.79
N TYR A 662 -25.16 -40.16 -15.38
CA TYR A 662 -24.81 -38.75 -15.54
C TYR A 662 -24.64 -38.06 -14.16
N SER A 663 -23.69 -37.12 -14.06
CA SER A 663 -23.26 -36.55 -12.77
C SER A 663 -24.38 -35.81 -12.02
N ASP A 664 -25.35 -35.28 -12.76
CA ASP A 664 -26.52 -34.53 -12.33
C ASP A 664 -27.73 -35.41 -11.94
N ARG A 665 -27.67 -36.73 -12.13
CA ARG A 665 -28.81 -37.64 -11.89
C ARG A 665 -28.55 -38.61 -10.75
N LYS A 666 -29.58 -39.07 -10.04
CA LYS A 666 -29.46 -40.14 -9.04
C LYS A 666 -29.21 -41.49 -9.73
N PHE A 667 -28.51 -42.40 -9.04
CA PHE A 667 -28.36 -43.77 -9.53
C PHE A 667 -29.72 -44.49 -9.47
N THR A 668 -29.96 -45.36 -10.45
CA THR A 668 -31.17 -46.18 -10.58
C THR A 668 -30.76 -47.58 -11.03
N GLU A 669 -31.66 -48.56 -11.00
CA GLU A 669 -31.38 -49.92 -11.47
C GLU A 669 -30.87 -49.95 -12.92
N LYS A 670 -31.35 -49.04 -13.77
CA LYS A 670 -30.90 -48.88 -15.18
C LYS A 670 -29.49 -48.28 -15.32
N SER A 671 -28.84 -47.94 -14.20
CA SER A 671 -27.45 -47.48 -14.13
C SER A 671 -26.48 -48.63 -13.90
N ILE A 672 -26.96 -49.85 -13.64
CA ILE A 672 -26.16 -50.98 -13.18
C ILE A 672 -25.70 -51.84 -14.35
N THR A 673 -24.41 -52.19 -14.35
CA THR A 673 -23.83 -53.25 -15.18
C THR A 673 -23.23 -54.31 -14.26
N SER A 674 -23.88 -55.47 -14.15
CA SER A 674 -23.41 -56.59 -13.32
C SER A 674 -22.39 -57.46 -14.04
N ILE A 675 -21.27 -57.74 -13.38
CA ILE A 675 -20.20 -58.63 -13.84
C ILE A 675 -20.17 -59.86 -12.93
N LYS A 676 -20.58 -61.02 -13.45
CA LYS A 676 -20.57 -62.31 -12.74
C LYS A 676 -19.19 -62.98 -12.82
N ASN A 677 -18.16 -62.26 -12.40
CA ASN A 677 -16.79 -62.76 -12.34
C ASN A 677 -16.02 -62.05 -11.21
N GLY A 678 -15.82 -62.75 -10.11
CA GLY A 678 -15.07 -62.28 -8.94
C GLY A 678 -13.63 -61.84 -9.19
N LYS A 679 -13.02 -62.36 -10.25
CA LYS A 679 -11.65 -62.02 -10.67
C LYS A 679 -11.58 -60.79 -11.56
N ALA A 680 -12.72 -60.22 -11.97
CA ALA A 680 -12.78 -59.02 -12.80
C ALA A 680 -12.20 -57.80 -12.06
N GLY A 681 -11.57 -56.90 -12.82
CA GLY A 681 -11.05 -55.62 -12.31
C GLY A 681 -11.25 -54.46 -13.27
N LYS A 682 -12.02 -54.68 -14.34
CA LYS A 682 -12.42 -53.69 -15.33
C LYS A 682 -13.70 -54.13 -16.04
N ALA A 683 -14.51 -53.17 -16.46
CA ALA A 683 -15.55 -53.37 -17.46
C ALA A 683 -15.72 -52.12 -18.31
N THR A 684 -16.52 -52.28 -19.36
CA THR A 684 -16.81 -51.23 -20.32
C THR A 684 -18.31 -51.03 -20.43
N VAL A 685 -18.75 -49.79 -20.27
CA VAL A 685 -20.16 -49.37 -20.35
C VAL A 685 -20.35 -48.55 -21.61
N GLN A 686 -21.36 -48.90 -22.40
CA GLN A 686 -21.69 -48.25 -23.68
C GLN A 686 -23.05 -47.55 -23.66
N LYS A 687 -23.87 -47.86 -22.66
CA LYS A 687 -25.21 -47.32 -22.49
C LYS A 687 -25.43 -46.95 -21.02
N VAL A 688 -26.18 -45.88 -20.78
CA VAL A 688 -26.68 -45.47 -19.46
C VAL A 688 -28.18 -45.25 -19.60
N ASN A 689 -28.98 -45.81 -18.70
CA ASN A 689 -30.44 -45.79 -18.77
C ASN A 689 -30.99 -46.43 -20.08
N GLY A 690 -30.31 -47.45 -20.61
CA GLY A 690 -30.68 -48.11 -21.88
C GLY A 690 -30.35 -47.32 -23.16
N LYS A 691 -29.89 -46.07 -23.06
CA LYS A 691 -29.52 -45.20 -24.19
C LYS A 691 -28.01 -45.12 -24.36
N ALA A 692 -27.54 -44.89 -25.59
CA ALA A 692 -26.12 -44.65 -25.86
C ALA A 692 -25.59 -43.44 -25.07
N LEU A 693 -24.30 -43.46 -24.73
CA LEU A 693 -23.66 -42.41 -23.93
C LEU A 693 -23.63 -41.06 -24.67
N ASP A 694 -24.12 -40.00 -24.01
CA ASP A 694 -23.92 -38.62 -24.45
C ASP A 694 -22.51 -38.17 -24.05
N LEU A 695 -21.60 -38.15 -25.03
CA LEU A 695 -20.17 -37.85 -24.82
C LEU A 695 -19.88 -36.39 -24.46
N LYS A 696 -20.88 -35.50 -24.47
CA LYS A 696 -20.73 -34.10 -24.06
C LYS A 696 -20.94 -33.93 -22.55
N LYS A 697 -21.69 -34.83 -21.91
CA LYS A 697 -22.01 -34.79 -20.47
C LYS A 697 -20.89 -35.37 -19.60
N SER A 698 -20.96 -35.07 -18.31
CA SER A 698 -20.09 -35.68 -17.29
C SER A 698 -20.80 -36.86 -16.63
N TYR A 699 -20.06 -37.89 -16.27
CA TYR A 699 -20.55 -39.12 -15.67
C TYR A 699 -20.02 -39.27 -14.25
N LYS A 700 -20.76 -39.99 -13.43
CA LYS A 700 -20.32 -40.51 -12.15
C LYS A 700 -20.43 -42.03 -12.14
N ALA A 701 -19.51 -42.68 -11.43
CA ALA A 701 -19.54 -44.11 -11.26
C ALA A 701 -19.03 -44.54 -9.89
N TYR A 702 -19.51 -45.70 -9.43
CA TYR A 702 -18.90 -46.46 -8.36
C TYR A 702 -19.07 -47.96 -8.65
N VAL A 703 -18.31 -48.77 -7.94
CA VAL A 703 -18.31 -50.22 -8.02
C VAL A 703 -18.62 -50.81 -6.65
N LEU A 704 -19.53 -51.78 -6.63
CA LEU A 704 -19.92 -52.58 -5.47
C LEU A 704 -19.47 -54.02 -5.70
N ALA A 705 -18.72 -54.60 -4.76
CA ALA A 705 -18.35 -56.01 -4.78
C ALA A 705 -19.39 -56.83 -4.03
N TYR A 706 -19.80 -57.98 -4.58
CA TYR A 706 -20.76 -58.87 -3.92
C TYR A 706 -20.27 -60.33 -3.91
N ARG A 707 -20.78 -61.08 -2.95
CA ARG A 707 -20.82 -62.56 -2.98
C ARG A 707 -22.27 -63.04 -3.03
N MET A 708 -22.49 -64.23 -3.55
CA MET A 708 -23.79 -64.88 -3.50
C MET A 708 -23.89 -65.64 -2.17
N ALA A 709 -25.00 -65.43 -1.45
CA ALA A 709 -25.39 -66.24 -0.30
C ALA A 709 -26.89 -66.48 -0.40
N ASP A 710 -27.32 -67.75 -0.33
CA ASP A 710 -28.73 -68.16 -0.40
C ASP A 710 -29.49 -67.55 -1.58
N GLY A 711 -28.85 -67.51 -2.76
CA GLY A 711 -29.43 -66.94 -3.98
C GLY A 711 -29.52 -65.41 -4.02
N ARG A 712 -29.06 -64.69 -2.98
CA ARG A 712 -29.07 -63.22 -2.89
C ARG A 712 -27.65 -62.65 -2.93
N LYS A 713 -27.52 -61.40 -3.43
CA LYS A 713 -26.25 -60.67 -3.40
C LYS A 713 -26.02 -60.08 -2.01
N VAL A 714 -24.91 -60.45 -1.38
CA VAL A 714 -24.39 -59.83 -0.15
C VAL A 714 -23.27 -58.87 -0.53
N THR A 715 -23.38 -57.62 -0.10
CA THR A 715 -22.36 -56.59 -0.34
C THR A 715 -21.11 -56.82 0.50
N LEU A 716 -19.95 -56.95 -0.17
CA LEU A 716 -18.64 -57.07 0.45
C LEU A 716 -17.96 -55.71 0.69
N GLY A 717 -18.33 -54.70 -0.10
CA GLY A 717 -17.81 -53.34 0.02
C GLY A 717 -18.16 -52.48 -1.19
N GLU A 718 -18.24 -51.18 -0.94
CA GLU A 718 -18.54 -50.16 -1.95
C GLU A 718 -17.34 -49.23 -2.11
N SER A 719 -16.98 -48.92 -3.34
CA SER A 719 -15.93 -47.94 -3.65
C SER A 719 -16.43 -46.50 -3.59
N MET A 720 -15.53 -45.52 -3.54
CA MET A 720 -15.96 -44.11 -3.63
C MET A 720 -16.62 -43.81 -4.99
N THR A 721 -17.53 -42.84 -5.02
CA THR A 721 -18.02 -42.30 -6.30
C THR A 721 -16.94 -41.48 -7.00
N VAL A 722 -16.65 -41.76 -8.26
CA VAL A 722 -15.73 -41.03 -9.13
C VAL A 722 -16.49 -40.31 -10.24
N TYR A 723 -15.92 -39.21 -10.74
CA TYR A 723 -16.56 -38.32 -11.72
C TYR A 723 -15.63 -38.07 -12.90
N ALA A 724 -16.13 -38.17 -14.11
CA ALA A 724 -15.36 -37.94 -15.34
C ALA A 724 -16.16 -37.13 -16.36
N ALA A 725 -15.50 -36.16 -16.99
CA ALA A 725 -16.04 -35.45 -18.14
C ALA A 725 -16.08 -36.36 -19.36
N GLY A 726 -17.12 -36.27 -20.18
CA GLY A 726 -17.16 -36.94 -21.47
C GLY A 726 -16.09 -36.41 -22.43
N LYS A 727 -15.62 -37.25 -23.37
CA LYS A 727 -14.55 -36.92 -24.33
C LYS A 727 -14.86 -35.67 -25.15
N ASN A 728 -16.13 -35.43 -25.46
CA ASN A 728 -16.60 -34.28 -26.24
C ASN A 728 -17.09 -33.13 -25.35
N ASN A 729 -16.83 -33.15 -24.04
CA ASN A 729 -17.13 -32.02 -23.17
C ASN A 729 -16.27 -30.81 -23.58
N LYS A 730 -16.93 -29.68 -23.85
CA LYS A 730 -16.25 -28.47 -24.34
C LYS A 730 -15.41 -27.78 -23.26
N LYS A 731 -15.85 -27.83 -22.00
CA LYS A 731 -15.28 -27.04 -20.88
C LYS A 731 -14.27 -27.81 -20.04
N TYR A 732 -14.56 -29.07 -19.76
CA TYR A 732 -13.85 -29.86 -18.77
C TYR A 732 -13.08 -31.04 -19.38
N THR A 733 -11.96 -31.39 -18.74
CA THR A 733 -11.16 -32.58 -19.01
C THR A 733 -10.92 -33.40 -17.75
N ASN A 734 -10.36 -34.58 -17.94
CA ASN A 734 -10.08 -35.56 -16.90
C ASN A 734 -8.59 -35.58 -16.52
N ALA A 735 -8.28 -36.12 -15.35
CA ALA A 735 -6.90 -36.43 -15.00
C ALA A 735 -6.38 -37.61 -15.84
N LYS A 736 -5.18 -37.45 -16.39
CA LYS A 736 -4.36 -38.51 -16.99
C LYS A 736 -3.45 -39.17 -15.96
N ALA A 737 -3.00 -38.44 -14.93
CA ALA A 737 -2.21 -38.97 -13.83
C ALA A 737 -2.25 -38.04 -12.59
N VAL A 738 -1.85 -38.58 -11.43
CA VAL A 738 -1.60 -37.81 -10.20
C VAL A 738 -0.11 -37.85 -9.87
N LYS A 739 0.50 -36.69 -9.67
CA LYS A 739 1.90 -36.52 -9.24
C LYS A 739 1.92 -36.17 -7.75
N VAL A 740 2.89 -36.71 -7.03
CA VAL A 740 3.12 -36.40 -5.61
C VAL A 740 4.58 -36.06 -5.41
N LYS A 741 4.89 -35.09 -4.52
CA LYS A 741 6.28 -34.71 -4.24
C LYS A 741 7.06 -35.84 -3.55
N LYS A 742 6.42 -36.58 -2.65
CA LYS A 742 7.01 -37.68 -1.89
C LYS A 742 6.08 -38.90 -1.92
N SER A 743 6.63 -40.05 -2.27
CA SER A 743 5.88 -41.32 -2.44
C SER A 743 6.03 -42.27 -1.24
N SER A 744 6.82 -41.91 -0.23
CA SER A 744 6.94 -42.69 1.01
C SER A 744 7.23 -41.82 2.23
N TYR A 745 6.64 -42.14 3.38
CA TYR A 745 6.82 -41.47 4.65
C TYR A 745 7.17 -42.47 5.74
N ARG A 746 8.15 -42.12 6.59
CA ARG A 746 8.53 -42.87 7.78
C ARG A 746 8.33 -41.95 8.99
N LEU A 747 7.40 -42.28 9.87
CA LEU A 747 6.93 -41.41 10.95
C LEU A 747 7.01 -42.14 12.30
N LYS A 748 7.18 -41.41 13.40
CA LYS A 748 6.95 -41.94 14.76
C LYS A 748 5.45 -41.84 15.09
N LYS A 749 4.93 -42.71 15.96
CA LYS A 749 3.53 -42.63 16.45
C LYS A 749 3.20 -41.21 16.93
N GLY A 750 2.02 -40.71 16.60
CA GLY A 750 1.55 -39.34 16.92
C GLY A 750 2.01 -38.25 15.95
N LYS A 751 3.10 -38.44 15.19
CA LYS A 751 3.60 -37.41 14.27
C LYS A 751 2.75 -37.30 12.98
N THR A 752 2.82 -36.15 12.33
CA THR A 752 2.04 -35.83 11.13
C THR A 752 2.91 -35.43 9.95
N ALA A 753 2.40 -35.58 8.72
CA ALA A 753 3.08 -35.14 7.50
C ALA A 753 2.07 -34.72 6.42
N LYS A 754 2.37 -33.71 5.61
CA LYS A 754 1.49 -33.26 4.52
C LYS A 754 1.86 -33.90 3.18
N ILE A 755 0.85 -34.38 2.46
CA ILE A 755 0.97 -34.83 1.07
C ILE A 755 0.79 -33.61 0.15
N LYS A 756 1.77 -33.36 -0.72
CA LYS A 756 1.67 -32.37 -1.80
C LYS A 756 1.41 -33.11 -3.12
N ALA A 757 0.21 -32.97 -3.65
CA ALA A 757 -0.26 -33.64 -4.86
C ALA A 757 -0.65 -32.64 -5.96
N SER A 758 -0.42 -33.00 -7.21
CA SER A 758 -0.85 -32.27 -8.40
C SER A 758 -1.39 -33.22 -9.47
N VAL A 759 -2.14 -32.69 -10.43
CA VAL A 759 -2.78 -33.47 -11.49
C VAL A 759 -2.11 -33.21 -12.83
N ILE A 760 -1.97 -34.24 -13.65
CA ILE A 760 -1.64 -34.11 -15.08
C ILE A 760 -2.95 -34.29 -15.83
N LEU A 761 -3.38 -33.28 -16.59
CA LEU A 761 -4.62 -33.32 -17.36
C LEU A 761 -4.45 -34.10 -18.67
N ALA A 762 -5.52 -34.74 -19.13
CA ALA A 762 -5.55 -35.42 -20.42
C ALA A 762 -5.54 -34.43 -21.60
N ASP A 763 -6.15 -33.26 -21.42
CA ASP A 763 -6.12 -32.14 -22.36
C ASP A 763 -5.70 -30.89 -21.60
N LYS A 764 -4.51 -30.34 -21.89
CA LYS A 764 -3.99 -29.18 -21.15
C LYS A 764 -4.77 -27.89 -21.43
N LYS A 765 -5.56 -27.82 -22.50
CA LYS A 765 -6.33 -26.62 -22.90
C LYS A 765 -7.67 -26.49 -22.18
N LYS A 766 -8.11 -27.53 -21.47
CA LYS A 766 -9.41 -27.59 -20.79
C LYS A 766 -9.25 -27.59 -19.27
N LYS A 767 -10.24 -27.04 -18.56
CA LYS A 767 -10.24 -27.00 -17.09
C LYS A 767 -10.44 -28.41 -16.53
N GLN A 768 -9.80 -28.74 -15.41
CA GLN A 768 -10.14 -29.98 -14.70
C GLN A 768 -11.62 -29.95 -14.28
N LEU A 769 -12.34 -31.06 -14.47
CA LEU A 769 -13.74 -31.18 -14.03
C LEU A 769 -13.92 -30.69 -12.60
N SER A 770 -14.74 -29.66 -12.37
CA SER A 770 -14.90 -29.01 -11.05
C SER A 770 -16.34 -28.82 -10.59
N ASN A 771 -17.33 -28.85 -11.49
CA ASN A 771 -18.76 -28.70 -11.20
C ASN A 771 -19.40 -29.98 -10.62
N VAL A 772 -18.68 -30.65 -9.73
CA VAL A 772 -19.11 -31.88 -9.06
C VAL A 772 -18.82 -31.73 -7.57
N GLY A 773 -19.64 -32.32 -6.70
CA GLY A 773 -19.51 -32.26 -5.24
C GLY A 773 -18.30 -33.03 -4.67
N ALA A 774 -17.17 -33.07 -5.39
CA ALA A 774 -15.96 -33.80 -5.01
C ALA A 774 -14.72 -32.89 -5.03
N ARG A 775 -13.89 -33.00 -3.99
CA ARG A 775 -12.58 -32.32 -3.92
C ARG A 775 -11.65 -32.77 -5.06
N PRO A 776 -10.72 -31.92 -5.53
CA PRO A 776 -9.78 -32.27 -6.60
C PRO A 776 -8.96 -33.54 -6.30
N PHE A 777 -8.55 -33.70 -5.04
CA PHE A 777 -7.89 -34.89 -4.51
C PHE A 777 -8.67 -35.41 -3.31
N ARG A 778 -8.78 -36.74 -3.23
CA ARG A 778 -9.37 -37.47 -2.11
C ARG A 778 -8.39 -38.54 -1.65
N TYR A 779 -8.35 -38.79 -0.35
CA TYR A 779 -7.32 -39.60 0.27
C TYR A 779 -7.93 -40.80 0.99
N ILE A 780 -7.33 -41.97 0.82
CA ILE A 780 -7.76 -43.20 1.51
C ILE A 780 -6.55 -43.91 2.07
N SER A 781 -6.62 -44.29 3.36
CA SER A 781 -5.65 -45.19 3.99
C SER A 781 -6.16 -46.62 3.92
N THR A 782 -5.28 -47.58 3.61
CA THR A 782 -5.60 -49.01 3.67
C THR A 782 -5.67 -49.56 5.09
N ASN A 783 -5.12 -48.82 6.07
CA ASN A 783 -5.22 -49.20 7.48
C ASN A 783 -5.16 -47.92 8.34
N LYS A 784 -6.34 -47.45 8.76
CA LYS A 784 -6.51 -46.26 9.59
C LYS A 784 -5.92 -46.41 10.99
N LYS A 785 -5.80 -47.65 11.51
CA LYS A 785 -5.14 -47.96 12.79
C LYS A 785 -3.63 -47.70 12.73
N VAL A 786 -3.01 -47.76 11.54
CA VAL A 786 -1.58 -47.42 11.33
C VAL A 786 -1.41 -45.93 11.03
N ALA A 787 -2.13 -45.40 10.04
CA ALA A 787 -2.12 -43.97 9.75
C ALA A 787 -3.44 -43.51 9.14
N THR A 788 -3.92 -42.36 9.60
CA THR A 788 -5.09 -41.67 9.03
C THR A 788 -4.62 -40.55 8.11
N VAL A 789 -5.51 -40.07 7.24
CA VAL A 789 -5.24 -38.95 6.34
C VAL A 789 -6.46 -38.06 6.27
N SER A 790 -6.28 -36.76 6.49
CA SER A 790 -7.37 -35.79 6.44
C SER A 790 -7.84 -35.52 5.00
N ALA A 791 -9.00 -34.88 4.86
CA ALA A 791 -9.52 -34.43 3.57
C ALA A 791 -8.61 -33.41 2.84
N SER A 792 -7.65 -32.80 3.56
CA SER A 792 -6.64 -31.91 2.98
C SER A 792 -5.30 -32.61 2.70
N GLY A 793 -5.17 -33.90 2.96
CA GLY A 793 -3.96 -34.68 2.71
C GLY A 793 -2.91 -34.64 3.83
N LYS A 794 -3.30 -34.36 5.08
CA LYS A 794 -2.41 -34.45 6.26
C LYS A 794 -2.47 -35.87 6.83
N ILE A 795 -1.36 -36.59 6.77
CA ILE A 795 -1.13 -37.91 7.38
C ILE A 795 -0.97 -37.73 8.89
N LYS A 796 -1.63 -38.55 9.71
CA LYS A 796 -1.38 -38.69 11.16
C LYS A 796 -1.01 -40.15 11.45
N ALA A 797 0.16 -40.37 12.03
CA ALA A 797 0.63 -41.70 12.43
C ALA A 797 -0.12 -42.17 13.69
N ALA A 798 -1.00 -43.16 13.54
CA ALA A 798 -1.90 -43.62 14.61
C ALA A 798 -1.32 -44.79 15.42
N GLY A 799 -0.62 -45.72 14.76
CA GLY A 799 -0.08 -46.92 15.40
C GLY A 799 1.08 -47.52 14.59
N LYS A 800 1.95 -48.27 15.27
CA LYS A 800 3.13 -48.90 14.67
C LYS A 800 2.70 -49.87 13.56
N GLY A 801 3.37 -49.81 12.41
CA GLY A 801 3.04 -50.68 11.27
C GLY A 801 3.28 -50.02 9.90
N LYS A 802 2.79 -50.67 8.85
CA LYS A 802 2.88 -50.19 7.46
C LYS A 802 1.49 -50.09 6.86
N CYS A 803 1.20 -49.00 6.16
CA CYS A 803 -0.02 -48.87 5.36
C CYS A 803 0.24 -48.11 4.05
N LEU A 804 -0.74 -48.15 3.15
CA LEU A 804 -0.72 -47.37 1.92
C LEU A 804 -1.76 -46.24 2.03
N ILE A 805 -1.39 -45.07 1.52
CA ILE A 805 -2.34 -43.99 1.28
C ILE A 805 -2.47 -43.80 -0.23
N TYR A 806 -3.71 -43.82 -0.72
CA TYR A 806 -4.04 -43.49 -2.10
C TYR A 806 -4.44 -42.03 -2.20
N VAL A 807 -3.85 -41.31 -3.15
CA VAL A 807 -4.24 -39.95 -3.54
C VAL A 807 -5.01 -40.04 -4.85
N CYS A 808 -6.34 -39.91 -4.80
CA CYS A 808 -7.25 -40.12 -5.92
C CYS A 808 -7.74 -38.79 -6.49
N ALA A 809 -7.62 -38.60 -7.80
CA ALA A 809 -8.28 -37.53 -8.53
C ALA A 809 -9.80 -37.77 -8.63
N ARG A 810 -10.56 -36.76 -9.07
CA ARG A 810 -12.03 -36.86 -9.24
C ARG A 810 -12.47 -38.05 -10.10
N ASN A 811 -11.77 -38.37 -11.19
CA ASN A 811 -12.06 -39.52 -12.06
C ASN A 811 -11.42 -40.84 -11.58
N GLY A 812 -10.82 -40.87 -10.39
CA GLY A 812 -10.26 -42.06 -9.76
C GLY A 812 -8.79 -42.34 -10.07
N TYR A 813 -8.15 -41.62 -11.01
CA TYR A 813 -6.70 -41.77 -11.18
C TYR A 813 -5.97 -41.55 -9.86
N ALA A 814 -5.21 -42.55 -9.43
CA ALA A 814 -4.64 -42.58 -8.09
C ALA A 814 -3.12 -42.75 -8.11
N LYS A 815 -2.45 -42.13 -7.12
CA LYS A 815 -1.05 -42.38 -6.79
C LYS A 815 -0.94 -43.02 -5.42
N LYS A 816 -0.17 -44.10 -5.29
CA LYS A 816 0.14 -44.76 -4.02
C LYS A 816 1.26 -44.04 -3.28
N ILE A 817 1.10 -43.91 -1.97
CA ILE A 817 2.11 -43.44 -1.01
C ILE A 817 2.29 -44.52 0.06
N ARG A 818 3.54 -44.91 0.35
CA ARG A 818 3.86 -45.88 1.40
C ARG A 818 4.10 -45.18 2.74
N VAL A 819 3.36 -45.52 3.79
CA VAL A 819 3.59 -44.99 5.14
C VAL A 819 4.07 -46.10 6.06
N THR A 820 5.19 -45.85 6.75
CA THR A 820 5.70 -46.71 7.82
C THR A 820 5.71 -45.91 9.11
N VAL A 821 4.99 -46.39 10.12
CA VAL A 821 5.02 -45.84 11.47
C VAL A 821 5.93 -46.72 12.32
N LYS A 822 7.01 -46.14 12.83
CA LYS A 822 7.94 -46.82 13.75
C LYS A 822 7.46 -46.73 15.18
#